data_AF-A0A954I344-F1
#
_entry.id   AF-A0A954I344-F1
#
_cell.length_a   1.000
_cell.length_b   1.000
_cell.length_c   1.000
_cell.angle_alpha   90.00
_cell.angle_beta   90.00
_cell.angle_gamma   90.00
#
_symmetry.space_group_name_H-M   'P 1'
#
loop_
_entity.id
_entity.type
_entity.pdbx_description
1 polymer ?
#
loop_
_entity_poly.entity_id
_entity_poly.type
_entity_poly.pdbx_seq_one_letter_code
_entity_poly.pdbx_strand_id
1 'polypeptide(L)'
;DGFGYGDTHETINSFLWGPDGWLYGNQGVFNTSLIGKPGAHESERERLNAGVWRYHPARQVFEVFAHGGSNQWGLDYDLHGQIFITHCRSFWGRGSTTHVMRGGHYWNQVNSGYAPFISAVDFLGLPHMRNYLLASARYGHGEGGAGKPGSRQVYGGHSHVGTMVYLGDNWPAEYRDHLFTHNLHGHQMNQQVNLREAGGYDTVHAGKDVLFCADQQYIGVDLQYGPDGAVYISDWYDPRHCHNPNVEQWDRGNGRMYRMKHDANWKPVRVDYTQATDEQLVEAQLNANDWHVRMARLVLSERAATGSISDAALRRLRDLVRTHPQDDRRLRALWTLYTVDQLDDATIDTALRDDSEYVRGWAVQLATQQEMSAEAMAEIVRVAEQNESLFVDRCLASAVQVLPPETAWDVAERVASHSSANQDRDLPSLLWYGVAQRMEQDGARAIRLSEATEIPALRDDILWYAARRTDAGREHLVMQIASSPPDVRDRVLALLALAVSDQRGLTAPEPWSGIAPRLYDSSDLRTRSLAELIGSAFGDPELLQRMRRMLADNQSDVTARKRAISVLKRDASNENVPLYLKYLDEQALTAELIPLLARSSDRSVADALITRLAAFDPPNAAAAMQALCSRVEWANLLLDAVTDGRVAKDQLTAFYARQIASLGDATLNGRLGREWGRFSQTSDERRAEIATLVAAYRVAPLWAYNAQAGGNHFKKLCANCHVATEDRPAAAPKLAGTGSKGIEYILENIIDPNAVIGRDFQARVIVTTEGRIITGLVEQETETAVTIRTLTDTVTIARSEVSDSVVSESSFMPEGLLKTLNDRERIELLKYLMGL
;
A
#
# COMPACT_ATOMS: atom_id res chain seq x y z
N ASP A 1 -4.12 15.05 -15.01
CA ASP A 1 -2.85 15.40 -14.34
C ASP A 1 -3.09 15.27 -12.83
N GLY A 2 -2.21 14.59 -12.12
CA GLY A 2 -2.22 14.46 -10.65
C GLY A 2 -2.94 13.26 -10.03
N PHE A 3 -4.16 12.89 -10.45
CA PHE A 3 -4.84 11.71 -9.90
C PHE A 3 -4.41 10.40 -10.58
N GLY A 4 -4.02 9.41 -9.77
CA GLY A 4 -3.71 8.05 -10.20
C GLY A 4 -4.95 7.22 -10.50
N TYR A 5 -4.79 6.28 -11.43
CA TYR A 5 -5.84 5.36 -11.88
C TYR A 5 -5.31 3.93 -12.08
N GLY A 6 -4.23 3.58 -11.36
CA GLY A 6 -3.59 2.26 -11.42
C GLY A 6 -4.52 1.11 -11.03
N ASP A 7 -5.42 1.34 -10.07
CA ASP A 7 -6.54 0.44 -9.78
C ASP A 7 -7.87 1.18 -10.00
N THR A 8 -8.60 0.78 -11.04
CA THR A 8 -9.90 1.35 -11.40
C THR A 8 -10.99 1.11 -10.35
N HIS A 9 -10.79 0.18 -9.40
CA HIS A 9 -11.73 -0.07 -8.30
C HIS A 9 -11.51 0.86 -7.10
N GLU A 10 -10.44 1.64 -7.08
CA GLU A 10 -10.02 2.42 -5.91
C GLU A 10 -9.77 3.90 -6.27
N THR A 11 -10.33 4.34 -7.39
CA THR A 11 -10.18 5.71 -7.89
C THR A 11 -10.95 6.71 -7.04
N ILE A 12 -10.69 8.00 -7.29
CA ILE A 12 -11.42 9.08 -6.62
C ILE A 12 -12.94 8.92 -6.77
N ASN A 13 -13.68 9.08 -5.67
CA ASN A 13 -15.14 8.92 -5.64
C ASN A 13 -15.77 9.65 -4.44
N SER A 14 -17.10 9.53 -4.29
CA SER A 14 -17.88 10.03 -3.15
C SER A 14 -17.74 11.53 -2.87
N PHE A 15 -17.90 12.36 -3.91
CA PHE A 15 -17.79 13.81 -3.82
C PHE A 15 -18.94 14.42 -3.01
N LEU A 16 -18.64 15.06 -1.88
CA LEU A 16 -19.66 15.66 -1.02
C LEU A 16 -19.14 16.92 -0.33
N TRP A 17 -19.97 17.97 -0.30
CA TRP A 17 -19.66 19.19 0.46
C TRP A 17 -19.73 18.92 1.96
N GLY A 18 -18.64 19.22 2.65
CA GLY A 18 -18.57 19.13 4.10
C GLY A 18 -19.28 20.28 4.79
N PRO A 19 -19.60 20.14 6.09
CA PRO A 19 -20.23 21.20 6.86
C PRO A 19 -19.43 22.51 6.84
N ASP A 20 -18.11 22.40 6.80
CA ASP A 20 -17.10 23.47 6.74
C ASP A 20 -16.92 24.10 5.35
N GLY A 21 -17.73 23.72 4.35
CA GLY A 21 -17.70 24.32 3.01
C GLY A 21 -16.58 23.82 2.09
N TRP A 22 -15.82 22.79 2.50
CA TRP A 22 -14.86 22.12 1.63
C TRP A 22 -15.54 21.02 0.83
N LEU A 23 -15.04 20.72 -0.38
CA LEU A 23 -15.46 19.56 -1.14
C LEU A 23 -14.60 18.36 -0.73
N TYR A 24 -15.21 17.30 -0.21
CA TYR A 24 -14.54 16.08 0.21
C TYR A 24 -14.69 14.96 -0.82
N GLY A 25 -13.77 13.99 -0.76
CA GLY A 25 -13.90 12.72 -1.46
C GLY A 25 -12.93 11.67 -0.95
N ASN A 26 -13.04 10.46 -1.51
CA ASN A 26 -12.23 9.31 -1.15
C ASN A 26 -11.22 8.96 -2.25
N GLN A 27 -10.15 8.23 -1.89
CA GLN A 27 -9.30 7.46 -2.80
C GLN A 27 -8.80 6.19 -2.06
N GLY A 28 -8.75 5.05 -2.74
CA GLY A 28 -8.29 3.78 -2.17
C GLY A 28 -6.78 3.52 -2.29
N VAL A 29 -6.34 2.39 -1.73
CA VAL A 29 -4.94 2.05 -1.40
C VAL A 29 -4.03 1.73 -2.57
N PHE A 30 -4.54 1.19 -3.67
CA PHE A 30 -3.73 0.80 -4.83
C PHE A 30 -3.56 1.92 -5.87
N ASN A 31 -4.08 3.11 -5.58
CA ASN A 31 -3.80 4.31 -6.35
C ASN A 31 -2.79 5.21 -5.63
N THR A 32 -1.85 5.75 -6.41
CA THR A 32 -0.94 6.79 -5.98
C THR A 32 -1.19 8.03 -6.82
N SER A 33 -1.52 9.13 -6.15
CA SER A 33 -1.81 10.43 -6.73
C SER A 33 -0.79 11.45 -6.25
N LEU A 34 -0.50 12.42 -7.11
CA LEU A 34 0.39 13.54 -6.89
C LEU A 34 -0.34 14.82 -7.33
N ILE A 35 -1.19 15.34 -6.46
CA ILE A 35 -2.19 16.36 -6.75
C ILE A 35 -1.57 17.76 -6.69
N GLY A 36 -1.79 18.56 -7.70
CA GLY A 36 -1.51 19.99 -7.68
C GLY A 36 -2.20 20.70 -8.83
N LYS A 37 -1.92 22.00 -8.97
CA LYS A 37 -2.41 22.77 -10.12
C LYS A 37 -1.91 22.12 -11.42
N PRO A 38 -2.71 22.09 -12.50
CA PRO A 38 -2.25 21.53 -13.78
C PRO A 38 -0.91 22.14 -14.21
N GLY A 39 0.08 21.28 -14.47
CA GLY A 39 1.44 21.71 -14.82
C GLY A 39 2.38 22.07 -13.65
N ALA A 40 1.93 21.98 -12.39
CA ALA A 40 2.78 22.19 -11.22
C ALA A 40 3.94 21.18 -11.18
N HIS A 41 5.09 21.58 -10.62
CA HIS A 41 6.22 20.68 -10.40
C HIS A 41 5.90 19.61 -9.34
N GLU A 42 6.58 18.46 -9.39
CA GLU A 42 6.37 17.38 -8.41
C GLU A 42 6.56 17.83 -6.95
N SER A 43 7.49 18.75 -6.69
CA SER A 43 7.73 19.32 -5.35
C SER A 43 6.61 20.22 -4.82
N GLU A 44 5.69 20.66 -5.68
CA GLU A 44 4.56 21.55 -5.34
C GLU A 44 3.25 20.76 -5.20
N ARG A 45 3.32 19.43 -5.23
CA ARG A 45 2.15 18.55 -5.28
C ARG A 45 2.02 17.74 -4.00
N GLU A 46 0.78 17.57 -3.60
CA GLU A 46 0.38 16.75 -2.47
C GLU A 46 0.27 15.29 -2.88
N ARG A 47 0.98 14.42 -2.16
CA ARG A 47 0.90 12.98 -2.39
C ARG A 47 -0.29 12.39 -1.64
N LEU A 48 -1.14 11.68 -2.37
CA LEU A 48 -2.26 10.92 -1.81
C LEU A 48 -2.15 9.45 -2.26
N ASN A 49 -2.09 8.54 -1.28
CA ASN A 49 -2.27 7.11 -1.50
C ASN A 49 -3.74 6.77 -1.21
N ALA A 50 -4.04 5.96 -0.19
CA ALA A 50 -5.41 5.89 0.36
C ALA A 50 -5.70 7.09 1.26
N GLY A 51 -6.93 7.57 1.25
CA GLY A 51 -7.39 8.55 2.24
C GLY A 51 -8.70 9.23 1.90
N VAL A 52 -9.08 10.13 2.82
CA VAL A 52 -10.09 11.15 2.60
C VAL A 52 -9.36 12.44 2.27
N TRP A 53 -9.70 13.04 1.14
CA TRP A 53 -9.15 14.32 0.71
C TRP A 53 -10.23 15.39 0.76
N ARG A 54 -9.79 16.66 0.77
CA ARG A 54 -10.68 17.81 0.63
C ARG A 54 -10.07 18.90 -0.24
N TYR A 55 -10.92 19.67 -0.90
CA TYR A 55 -10.55 20.78 -1.78
C TYR A 55 -11.43 22.00 -1.50
N HIS A 56 -10.81 23.18 -1.38
CA HIS A 56 -11.51 24.45 -1.23
C HIS A 56 -11.54 25.19 -2.56
N PRO A 57 -12.70 25.34 -3.25
CA PRO A 57 -12.72 25.89 -4.60
C PRO A 57 -12.36 27.37 -4.70
N ALA A 58 -12.79 28.20 -3.74
CA ALA A 58 -12.44 29.63 -3.75
C ALA A 58 -10.95 29.88 -3.44
N ARG A 59 -10.39 29.19 -2.44
CA ARG A 59 -8.97 29.30 -2.05
C ARG A 59 -8.03 28.49 -2.96
N GLN A 60 -8.57 27.55 -3.73
CA GLN A 60 -7.83 26.61 -4.59
C GLN A 60 -6.79 25.78 -3.82
N VAL A 61 -7.13 25.35 -2.60
CA VAL A 61 -6.27 24.56 -1.72
C VAL A 61 -6.77 23.12 -1.68
N PHE A 62 -5.86 22.16 -1.86
CA PHE A 62 -6.12 20.74 -1.70
C PHE A 62 -5.41 20.24 -0.44
N GLU A 63 -6.08 19.38 0.32
CA GLU A 63 -5.53 18.78 1.53
C GLU A 63 -5.88 17.30 1.62
N VAL A 64 -4.94 16.51 2.15
CA VAL A 64 -5.26 15.17 2.64
C VAL A 64 -5.85 15.32 4.04
N PHE A 65 -7.17 15.14 4.17
CA PHE A 65 -7.86 15.29 5.45
C PHE A 65 -7.52 14.13 6.40
N ALA A 66 -7.43 12.91 5.88
CA ALA A 66 -7.00 11.72 6.60
C ALA A 66 -6.33 10.72 5.67
N HIS A 67 -5.35 9.98 6.17
CA HIS A 67 -4.59 8.98 5.41
C HIS A 67 -5.12 7.57 5.68
N GLY A 68 -5.01 6.69 4.69
CA GLY A 68 -5.30 5.25 4.85
C GLY A 68 -6.72 4.86 4.47
N GLY A 69 -7.16 3.72 5.02
CA GLY A 69 -8.31 2.98 4.54
C GLY A 69 -7.99 2.13 3.30
N SER A 70 -8.95 1.33 2.85
CA SER A 70 -8.71 0.32 1.81
C SER A 70 -9.39 0.70 0.50
N ASN A 71 -10.68 0.38 0.40
CA ASN A 71 -11.44 0.48 -0.84
C ASN A 71 -12.77 1.18 -0.53
N GLN A 72 -12.71 2.51 -0.33
CA GLN A 72 -13.84 3.30 0.16
C GLN A 72 -14.78 3.72 -0.98
N TRP A 73 -16.08 3.49 -0.78
CA TRP A 73 -17.15 3.71 -1.76
C TRP A 73 -18.34 4.47 -1.19
N GLY A 74 -18.12 5.28 -0.16
CA GLY A 74 -19.14 6.18 0.35
C GLY A 74 -18.59 7.08 1.43
N LEU A 75 -19.20 8.25 1.58
CA LEU A 75 -18.86 9.27 2.57
C LEU A 75 -20.14 10.07 2.89
N ASP A 76 -20.46 10.25 4.18
CA ASP A 76 -21.49 11.19 4.62
C ASP A 76 -21.23 11.66 6.06
N TYR A 77 -22.01 12.65 6.51
CA TYR A 77 -21.87 13.31 7.79
C TYR A 77 -23.09 13.07 8.69
N ASP A 78 -22.86 12.85 9.98
CA ASP A 78 -23.94 12.82 10.98
C ASP A 78 -24.50 14.22 11.30
N LEU A 79 -25.50 14.27 12.19
CA LEU A 79 -26.13 15.52 12.62
C LEU A 79 -25.13 16.54 13.21
N HIS A 80 -24.03 16.06 13.80
CA HIS A 80 -22.97 16.87 14.42
C HIS A 80 -21.75 17.04 13.50
N GLY A 81 -21.88 16.72 12.20
CA GLY A 81 -20.84 16.91 11.20
C GLY A 81 -19.70 15.88 11.25
N GLN A 82 -19.82 14.79 12.01
CA GLN A 82 -18.80 13.75 12.04
C GLN A 82 -18.82 12.94 10.75
N ILE A 83 -17.63 12.68 10.19
CA ILE A 83 -17.48 12.05 8.89
C ILE A 83 -17.45 10.52 9.05
N PHE A 84 -18.22 9.81 8.23
CA PHE A 84 -18.16 8.35 8.13
C PHE A 84 -17.92 7.93 6.69
N ILE A 85 -16.97 7.03 6.50
CA ILE A 85 -16.70 6.40 5.20
C ILE A 85 -17.03 4.92 5.24
N THR A 86 -17.51 4.40 4.10
CA THR A 86 -17.83 2.98 3.92
C THR A 86 -16.80 2.34 3.01
N HIS A 87 -16.33 1.17 3.38
CA HIS A 87 -15.38 0.34 2.66
C HIS A 87 -16.09 -0.85 2.02
N CYS A 88 -15.78 -1.12 0.75
CA CYS A 88 -16.16 -2.35 0.08
C CYS A 88 -15.56 -3.57 0.82
N ARG A 89 -14.28 -3.49 1.23
CA ARG A 89 -13.60 -4.53 2.00
C ARG A 89 -12.64 -3.91 3.02
N SER A 90 -12.59 -4.50 4.21
CA SER A 90 -11.68 -4.10 5.29
C SER A 90 -11.16 -5.32 6.07
N PHE A 91 -10.40 -6.17 5.38
CA PHE A 91 -9.76 -7.33 6.00
C PHE A 91 -8.63 -6.84 6.91
N TRP A 92 -8.71 -7.02 8.24
CA TRP A 92 -7.83 -6.42 9.27
C TRP A 92 -8.06 -4.95 9.65
N GLY A 93 -8.74 -4.15 8.82
CA GLY A 93 -9.32 -2.87 9.26
C GLY A 93 -10.55 -3.05 10.16
N ARG A 94 -11.00 -4.30 10.33
CA ARG A 94 -12.00 -4.81 11.29
C ARG A 94 -13.46 -4.41 11.07
N GLY A 95 -13.79 -3.71 9.99
CA GLY A 95 -15.18 -3.50 9.59
C GLY A 95 -15.38 -2.59 8.40
N SER A 96 -16.61 -2.52 7.91
CA SER A 96 -16.99 -1.82 6.67
C SER A 96 -17.13 -0.31 6.81
N THR A 97 -17.11 0.25 8.02
CA THR A 97 -17.42 1.66 8.27
C THR A 97 -16.37 2.28 9.19
N THR A 98 -15.90 3.48 8.85
CA THR A 98 -14.89 4.20 9.62
C THR A 98 -15.39 5.61 9.96
N HIS A 99 -15.36 5.97 11.24
CA HIS A 99 -15.39 7.37 11.69
C HIS A 99 -14.06 8.03 11.37
N VAL A 100 -14.08 9.11 10.59
CA VAL A 100 -12.88 9.78 10.08
C VAL A 100 -12.59 11.07 10.85
N MET A 101 -11.45 11.07 11.53
CA MET A 101 -10.86 12.22 12.22
C MET A 101 -9.76 12.89 11.38
N ARG A 102 -9.69 14.23 11.44
CA ARG A 102 -8.67 15.05 10.75
C ARG A 102 -7.26 14.63 11.17
N GLY A 103 -6.37 14.44 10.20
CA GLY A 103 -5.00 14.00 10.42
C GLY A 103 -4.88 12.55 10.92
N GLY A 104 -5.95 11.76 10.87
CA GLY A 104 -5.92 10.35 11.23
C GLY A 104 -5.16 9.50 10.21
N HIS A 105 -4.38 8.53 10.68
CA HIS A 105 -3.73 7.51 9.86
C HIS A 105 -4.39 6.15 10.07
N TYR A 106 -5.23 5.74 9.13
CA TYR A 106 -6.00 4.50 9.21
C TYR A 106 -5.24 3.32 8.58
N TRP A 107 -5.56 2.13 9.07
CA TRP A 107 -5.11 0.88 8.49
C TRP A 107 -5.42 0.77 6.98
N ASN A 108 -4.50 0.16 6.22
CA ASN A 108 -4.66 -0.18 4.81
C ASN A 108 -3.94 -1.50 4.45
N GLN A 109 -4.27 -2.09 3.29
CA GLN A 109 -3.82 -3.43 2.88
C GLN A 109 -2.34 -3.51 2.48
N VAL A 110 -1.78 -2.42 1.97
CA VAL A 110 -0.45 -2.40 1.37
C VAL A 110 0.65 -2.40 2.44
N ASN A 111 0.31 -2.00 3.68
CA ASN A 111 1.22 -1.94 4.84
C ASN A 111 2.59 -1.30 4.53
N SER A 112 2.63 -0.45 3.51
CA SER A 112 3.82 0.25 3.04
C SER A 112 3.40 1.66 2.63
N GLY A 113 4.32 2.62 2.72
CA GLY A 113 4.03 4.02 2.45
C GLY A 113 3.28 4.76 3.57
N TYR A 114 3.22 4.21 4.78
CA TYR A 114 2.84 5.00 5.95
C TYR A 114 3.91 6.06 6.28
N ALA A 115 3.51 7.09 7.04
CA ALA A 115 4.45 8.05 7.57
C ALA A 115 5.51 7.35 8.46
N PRO A 116 6.75 7.88 8.58
CA PRO A 116 7.83 7.23 9.31
C PRO A 116 7.56 6.96 10.79
N PHE A 117 6.61 7.69 11.38
CA PHE A 117 6.15 7.55 12.77
C PHE A 117 4.99 6.56 12.95
N ILE A 118 4.55 5.90 11.88
CA ILE A 118 3.55 4.84 11.94
C ILE A 118 4.25 3.48 11.95
N SER A 119 3.95 2.68 12.97
CA SER A 119 4.37 1.30 13.07
C SER A 119 3.19 0.39 12.69
N ALA A 120 3.34 -0.33 11.59
CA ALA A 120 2.32 -1.28 11.12
C ALA A 120 2.53 -2.72 11.65
N VAL A 121 3.62 -2.93 12.40
CA VAL A 121 4.15 -4.25 12.72
C VAL A 121 3.70 -4.67 14.11
N ASP A 122 3.19 -5.92 14.21
CA ASP A 122 3.04 -6.54 15.53
C ASP A 122 4.42 -6.88 16.07
N PHE A 123 4.74 -6.38 17.26
CA PHE A 123 5.97 -6.74 17.95
C PHE A 123 5.63 -7.36 19.30
N LEU A 124 6.18 -8.55 19.56
CA LEU A 124 5.81 -9.34 20.72
C LEU A 124 6.07 -8.57 22.03
N GLY A 125 5.02 -8.48 22.84
CA GLY A 125 4.96 -7.78 24.13
C GLY A 125 5.07 -6.26 24.04
N LEU A 126 4.72 -5.69 22.89
CA LEU A 126 4.37 -4.29 22.71
C LEU A 126 2.94 -4.20 22.11
N PRO A 127 1.89 -4.41 22.92
CA PRO A 127 0.52 -4.59 22.43
C PRO A 127 -0.06 -3.36 21.72
N HIS A 128 0.53 -2.18 21.90
CA HIS A 128 0.03 -0.91 21.37
C HIS A 128 0.84 -0.36 20.19
N MET A 129 1.93 -1.01 19.78
CA MET A 129 2.81 -0.48 18.71
C MET A 129 2.20 -0.50 17.32
N ARG A 130 1.01 -1.09 17.14
CA ARG A 130 0.18 -0.80 15.97
C ARG A 130 -0.55 0.50 16.22
N ASN A 131 0.12 1.59 15.90
CA ASN A 131 -0.32 2.93 16.21
C ASN A 131 -1.12 3.58 15.06
N TYR A 132 -1.68 2.80 14.13
CA TYR A 132 -2.67 3.27 13.15
C TYR A 132 -4.10 3.10 13.68
N LEU A 133 -5.02 3.92 13.18
CA LEU A 133 -6.44 3.87 13.52
C LEU A 133 -7.16 2.74 12.78
N LEU A 134 -8.23 2.23 13.40
CA LEU A 134 -9.06 1.14 12.85
C LEU A 134 -10.44 1.65 12.41
N ALA A 135 -11.20 0.79 11.75
CA ALA A 135 -12.60 1.08 11.45
C ALA A 135 -13.44 1.23 12.72
N SER A 136 -14.50 2.05 12.66
CA SER A 136 -15.48 2.18 13.74
C SER A 136 -16.36 0.95 13.82
N ALA A 137 -16.67 0.31 12.69
CA ALA A 137 -17.26 -1.03 12.69
C ALA A 137 -16.19 -2.06 13.07
N ARG A 138 -16.48 -2.91 14.07
CA ARG A 138 -15.57 -3.96 14.58
C ARG A 138 -16.03 -5.38 14.33
N TYR A 139 -16.95 -5.56 13.41
CA TYR A 139 -17.38 -6.88 12.97
C TYR A 139 -16.71 -7.23 11.64
N GLY A 140 -16.25 -8.47 11.55
CA GLY A 140 -15.78 -9.01 10.29
C GLY A 140 -16.89 -8.96 9.24
N HIS A 141 -16.50 -9.00 7.98
CA HIS A 141 -17.36 -9.55 6.95
C HIS A 141 -17.67 -10.98 7.41
N GLY A 142 -18.91 -11.29 7.80
CA GLY A 142 -19.29 -12.64 8.23
C GLY A 142 -18.88 -13.71 7.21
N GLU A 143 -19.05 -15.01 7.53
CA GLU A 143 -18.85 -16.08 6.55
C GLU A 143 -19.69 -15.80 5.29
N GLY A 144 -19.07 -15.28 4.24
CA GLY A 144 -19.78 -14.74 3.07
C GLY A 144 -18.89 -14.02 2.07
N GLY A 145 -17.56 -14.16 2.17
CA GLY A 145 -16.68 -13.87 1.03
C GLY A 145 -17.13 -14.67 -0.19
N ALA A 146 -16.88 -14.11 -1.39
CA ALA A 146 -17.27 -14.62 -2.70
C ALA A 146 -17.67 -16.11 -2.70
N GLY A 147 -18.99 -16.39 -2.61
CA GLY A 147 -19.55 -17.72 -2.82
C GLY A 147 -19.95 -18.55 -1.60
N LYS A 148 -19.88 -18.07 -0.35
CA LYS A 148 -20.50 -18.76 0.81
C LYS A 148 -21.87 -18.19 1.21
N PRO A 149 -22.85 -19.03 1.62
CA PRO A 149 -24.14 -18.56 2.14
C PRO A 149 -23.98 -17.77 3.45
N GLY A 150 -24.36 -16.49 3.44
CA GLY A 150 -24.26 -15.60 4.61
C GLY A 150 -24.32 -14.10 4.32
N SER A 151 -24.35 -13.66 3.05
CA SER A 151 -24.33 -12.23 2.66
C SER A 151 -25.52 -11.40 3.15
N ARG A 152 -26.62 -12.05 3.55
CA ARG A 152 -27.85 -11.43 4.06
C ARG A 152 -28.02 -11.48 5.57
N GLN A 153 -27.04 -12.03 6.30
CA GLN A 153 -27.09 -12.08 7.76
C GLN A 153 -26.77 -10.70 8.34
N VAL A 154 -27.16 -10.47 9.60
CA VAL A 154 -26.66 -9.34 10.39
C VAL A 154 -25.13 -9.43 10.45
N TYR A 155 -24.44 -8.35 10.07
CA TYR A 155 -22.97 -8.31 9.87
C TYR A 155 -22.45 -9.20 8.73
N GLY A 156 -23.36 -9.81 7.97
CA GLY A 156 -23.09 -10.56 6.75
C GLY A 156 -23.03 -9.63 5.54
N GLY A 157 -22.29 -10.06 4.53
CA GLY A 157 -22.06 -9.26 3.32
C GLY A 157 -20.58 -9.09 3.04
N HIS A 158 -20.26 -9.07 1.76
CA HIS A 158 -19.01 -8.56 1.24
C HIS A 158 -19.37 -7.35 0.37
N SER A 159 -18.50 -6.35 0.25
CA SER A 159 -18.69 -5.22 -0.67
C SER A 159 -19.83 -4.27 -0.33
N HIS A 160 -19.57 -3.38 0.64
CA HIS A 160 -20.44 -2.24 0.93
C HIS A 160 -20.11 -1.03 0.03
N VAL A 161 -21.14 -0.36 -0.48
CA VAL A 161 -21.02 0.84 -1.33
C VAL A 161 -22.17 1.81 -1.04
N GLY A 162 -21.98 3.09 -1.32
CA GLY A 162 -22.89 4.15 -0.94
C GLY A 162 -22.90 4.36 0.58
N THR A 163 -22.96 5.62 1.00
CA THR A 163 -23.12 5.96 2.43
C THR A 163 -24.13 7.08 2.53
N MET A 164 -25.15 6.87 3.35
CA MET A 164 -26.09 7.91 3.73
C MET A 164 -26.33 7.86 5.24
N VAL A 165 -26.11 8.96 5.93
CA VAL A 165 -26.64 9.16 7.28
C VAL A 165 -27.97 9.89 7.14
N TYR A 166 -29.08 9.23 7.48
CA TYR A 166 -30.40 9.76 7.14
C TYR A 166 -30.79 10.96 8.01
N LEU A 167 -30.77 12.16 7.44
CA LEU A 167 -31.19 13.40 8.11
C LEU A 167 -32.41 14.07 7.44
N GLY A 168 -33.13 13.32 6.62
CA GLY A 168 -34.43 13.72 6.07
C GLY A 168 -35.56 13.69 7.10
N ASP A 169 -36.71 14.25 6.72
CA ASP A 169 -37.90 14.39 7.56
C ASP A 169 -39.09 13.52 7.11
N ASN A 170 -38.89 12.64 6.11
CA ASN A 170 -39.92 11.73 5.60
C ASN A 170 -40.05 10.42 6.38
N TRP A 171 -38.91 9.80 6.69
CA TRP A 171 -38.89 8.52 7.39
C TRP A 171 -39.07 8.74 8.90
N PRO A 172 -39.56 7.73 9.63
CA PRO A 172 -39.71 7.78 11.07
C PRO A 172 -38.42 8.18 11.80
N ALA A 173 -38.58 8.81 12.96
CA ALA A 173 -37.48 9.26 13.80
C ALA A 173 -36.50 8.14 14.19
N GLU A 174 -36.94 6.87 14.23
CA GLU A 174 -36.06 5.70 14.50
C GLU A 174 -34.99 5.45 13.43
N TYR A 175 -35.11 6.05 12.24
CA TYR A 175 -34.10 5.95 11.17
C TYR A 175 -33.22 7.19 11.09
N ARG A 176 -33.57 8.25 11.82
CA ARG A 176 -32.86 9.51 11.75
C ARG A 176 -31.50 9.38 12.41
N ASP A 177 -30.47 9.92 11.75
CA ASP A 177 -29.07 9.83 12.16
C ASP A 177 -28.49 8.40 12.15
N HIS A 178 -29.19 7.44 11.53
CA HIS A 178 -28.66 6.11 11.26
C HIS A 178 -27.91 6.10 9.92
N LEU A 179 -26.91 5.22 9.83
CA LEU A 179 -26.07 5.05 8.65
C LEU A 179 -26.59 3.90 7.77
N PHE A 180 -26.72 4.16 6.48
CA PHE A 180 -27.21 3.21 5.48
C PHE A 180 -26.18 3.00 4.39
N THR A 181 -26.02 1.74 3.97
CA THR A 181 -25.11 1.34 2.88
C THR A 181 -25.77 0.29 2.00
N HIS A 182 -25.43 0.22 0.73
CA HIS A 182 -25.73 -0.96 -0.08
C HIS A 182 -24.73 -2.07 0.19
N ASN A 183 -25.21 -3.31 0.10
CA ASN A 183 -24.38 -4.51 0.10
C ASN A 183 -24.60 -5.23 -1.22
N LEU A 184 -23.55 -5.18 -2.07
CA LEU A 184 -23.61 -5.63 -3.46
C LEU A 184 -23.98 -7.12 -3.56
N HIS A 185 -23.39 -7.95 -2.70
CA HIS A 185 -23.60 -9.40 -2.72
C HIS A 185 -24.87 -9.84 -1.98
N GLY A 186 -25.38 -9.02 -1.05
CA GLY A 186 -26.64 -9.27 -0.35
C GLY A 186 -27.87 -8.86 -1.17
N HIS A 187 -27.68 -8.00 -2.19
CA HIS A 187 -28.74 -7.28 -2.90
C HIS A 187 -29.66 -6.54 -1.92
N GLN A 188 -29.06 -5.82 -0.98
CA GLN A 188 -29.79 -5.24 0.16
C GLN A 188 -29.24 -3.86 0.54
N MET A 189 -30.03 -3.16 1.35
CA MET A 189 -29.61 -1.93 2.04
C MET A 189 -29.45 -2.24 3.52
N ASN A 190 -28.21 -2.15 4.00
CA ASN A 190 -27.90 -2.34 5.40
C ASN A 190 -28.25 -1.10 6.22
N GLN A 191 -28.74 -1.33 7.44
CA GLN A 191 -28.98 -0.28 8.43
C GLN A 191 -28.00 -0.43 9.61
N GLN A 192 -27.27 0.64 9.90
CA GLN A 192 -26.27 0.72 10.95
C GLN A 192 -26.55 1.91 11.88
N VAL A 193 -26.02 1.86 13.09
CA VAL A 193 -26.09 2.91 14.09
C VAL A 193 -24.69 3.26 14.54
N ASN A 194 -24.37 4.55 14.60
CA ASN A 194 -23.13 5.04 15.16
C ASN A 194 -23.35 5.32 16.64
N LEU A 195 -22.89 4.43 17.50
CA LEU A 195 -22.99 4.57 18.94
C LEU A 195 -21.74 5.29 19.47
N ARG A 196 -21.95 6.27 20.34
CA ARG A 196 -20.84 6.97 21.00
C ARG A 196 -20.05 5.98 21.87
N GLU A 197 -18.74 5.94 21.67
CA GLU A 197 -17.78 5.15 22.45
C GLU A 197 -16.64 6.07 22.89
N ALA A 198 -16.64 6.48 24.17
CA ALA A 198 -15.72 7.49 24.70
C ALA A 198 -15.76 8.80 23.87
N GLY A 199 -14.65 9.23 23.27
CA GLY A 199 -14.60 10.38 22.37
C GLY A 199 -14.97 10.06 20.91
N GLY A 200 -15.14 8.79 20.55
CA GLY A 200 -15.36 8.32 19.18
C GLY A 200 -16.67 7.60 18.97
N TYR A 201 -16.69 6.76 17.94
CA TYR A 201 -17.87 5.96 17.58
C TYR A 201 -17.52 4.49 17.35
N ASP A 202 -18.43 3.64 17.81
CA ASP A 202 -18.57 2.24 17.41
C ASP A 202 -19.76 2.14 16.46
N THR A 203 -19.53 1.65 15.25
CA THR A 203 -20.60 1.49 14.26
C THR A 203 -21.10 0.05 14.33
N VAL A 204 -22.39 -0.13 14.64
CA VAL A 204 -23.02 -1.45 14.81
C VAL A 204 -24.22 -1.61 13.88
N HIS A 205 -24.64 -2.84 13.61
CA HIS A 205 -25.83 -3.10 12.80
C HIS A 205 -27.07 -2.86 13.66
N ALA A 206 -28.10 -2.26 13.07
CA ALA A 206 -29.34 -1.91 13.77
C ALA A 206 -30.25 -3.12 14.11
N GLY A 207 -29.76 -4.36 13.97
CA GLY A 207 -30.54 -5.60 14.13
C GLY A 207 -31.56 -5.92 13.03
N LYS A 208 -31.90 -4.96 12.15
CA LYS A 208 -32.79 -5.13 10.99
C LYS A 208 -32.25 -4.35 9.79
N ASP A 209 -32.56 -4.81 8.59
CA ASP A 209 -32.27 -4.12 7.32
C ASP A 209 -33.58 -3.69 6.65
N VAL A 210 -33.53 -2.62 5.85
CA VAL A 210 -34.74 -1.92 5.36
C VAL A 210 -35.14 -2.34 3.94
N LEU A 211 -34.19 -2.82 3.12
CA LEU A 211 -34.47 -3.25 1.75
C LEU A 211 -33.73 -4.55 1.44
N PHE A 212 -34.47 -5.52 0.87
CA PHE A 212 -33.94 -6.73 0.28
C PHE A 212 -34.51 -6.90 -1.13
N CYS A 213 -33.64 -7.00 -2.13
CA CYS A 213 -34.01 -7.21 -3.51
C CYS A 213 -33.87 -8.69 -3.87
N ALA A 214 -34.95 -9.27 -4.41
CA ALA A 214 -34.94 -10.66 -4.88
C ALA A 214 -34.27 -10.80 -6.26
N ASP A 215 -34.20 -9.70 -7.03
CA ASP A 215 -33.58 -9.66 -8.34
C ASP A 215 -32.05 -9.69 -8.21
N GLN A 216 -31.43 -10.75 -8.71
CA GLN A 216 -29.98 -10.96 -8.63
C GLN A 216 -29.17 -10.03 -9.54
N GLN A 217 -29.83 -9.30 -10.45
CA GLN A 217 -29.19 -8.32 -11.31
C GLN A 217 -29.18 -6.91 -10.69
N TYR A 218 -29.77 -6.74 -9.50
CA TYR A 218 -29.71 -5.49 -8.73
C TYR A 218 -28.31 -5.28 -8.14
N ILE A 219 -27.62 -4.22 -8.54
CA ILE A 219 -26.34 -3.80 -7.96
C ILE A 219 -26.50 -2.37 -7.46
N GLY A 220 -26.83 -2.20 -6.18
CA GLY A 220 -26.94 -0.86 -5.58
C GLY A 220 -25.62 -0.10 -5.69
N VAL A 221 -25.67 1.20 -6.01
CA VAL A 221 -24.47 2.03 -6.21
C VAL A 221 -24.41 3.14 -5.17
N ASP A 222 -25.47 3.94 -5.06
CA ASP A 222 -25.54 5.08 -4.15
C ASP A 222 -26.98 5.36 -3.70
N LEU A 223 -27.11 6.04 -2.56
CA LEU A 223 -28.36 6.39 -1.90
C LEU A 223 -28.27 7.76 -1.22
N GLN A 224 -29.29 8.61 -1.39
CA GLN A 224 -29.34 9.95 -0.78
C GLN A 224 -30.78 10.39 -0.49
N TYR A 225 -31.01 11.20 0.54
CA TYR A 225 -32.31 11.82 0.78
C TYR A 225 -32.45 13.17 0.05
N GLY A 226 -33.65 13.46 -0.47
CA GLY A 226 -33.93 14.67 -1.25
C GLY A 226 -34.61 15.81 -0.46
N PRO A 227 -35.02 16.89 -1.16
CA PRO A 227 -35.71 18.04 -0.56
C PRO A 227 -37.06 17.68 0.06
N ASP A 228 -37.67 16.60 -0.42
CA ASP A 228 -38.88 15.98 0.08
C ASP A 228 -38.57 14.82 1.03
N GLY A 229 -37.39 14.76 1.66
CA GLY A 229 -37.02 13.78 2.69
C GLY A 229 -37.02 12.30 2.27
N ALA A 230 -37.56 11.96 1.10
CA ALA A 230 -37.57 10.62 0.53
C ALA A 230 -36.15 10.24 0.12
N VAL A 231 -35.86 8.95 0.15
CA VAL A 231 -34.55 8.41 -0.21
C VAL A 231 -34.56 7.98 -1.67
N TYR A 232 -33.60 8.48 -2.42
CA TYR A 232 -33.37 8.16 -3.82
C TYR A 232 -32.22 7.16 -3.89
N ILE A 233 -32.42 6.08 -4.64
CA ILE A 233 -31.47 4.98 -4.75
C ILE A 233 -31.13 4.78 -6.22
N SER A 234 -29.85 4.59 -6.51
CA SER A 234 -29.36 4.21 -7.83
C SER A 234 -28.88 2.75 -7.83
N ASP A 235 -29.17 2.05 -8.92
CA ASP A 235 -28.54 0.76 -9.20
C ASP A 235 -27.93 0.70 -10.60
N TRP A 236 -26.93 -0.16 -10.72
CA TRP A 236 -26.44 -0.68 -11.98
C TRP A 236 -27.10 -2.04 -12.21
N TYR A 237 -27.74 -2.24 -13.36
CA TYR A 237 -28.45 -3.46 -13.65
C TYR A 237 -27.59 -4.40 -14.50
N ASP A 238 -26.87 -5.32 -13.85
CA ASP A 238 -25.99 -6.28 -14.54
C ASP A 238 -26.08 -7.65 -13.84
N PRO A 239 -26.13 -8.77 -14.58
CA PRO A 239 -26.01 -10.11 -14.01
C PRO A 239 -24.65 -10.41 -13.36
N ARG A 240 -23.66 -9.54 -13.50
CA ARG A 240 -22.30 -9.69 -12.99
C ARG A 240 -22.00 -8.61 -11.98
N HIS A 241 -21.29 -8.97 -10.92
CA HIS A 241 -20.89 -8.07 -9.86
C HIS A 241 -19.42 -8.33 -9.53
N CYS A 242 -18.60 -7.27 -9.45
CA CYS A 242 -17.17 -7.29 -9.10
C CYS A 242 -16.30 -8.37 -9.82
N HIS A 243 -14.97 -8.31 -9.64
CA HIS A 243 -13.99 -9.35 -9.98
C HIS A 243 -14.10 -10.08 -11.33
N ASN A 244 -14.62 -9.44 -12.37
CA ASN A 244 -14.67 -10.04 -13.70
C ASN A 244 -13.88 -9.22 -14.74
N PRO A 245 -12.74 -9.75 -15.20
CA PRO A 245 -11.83 -9.02 -16.08
C PRO A 245 -12.31 -8.74 -17.49
N ASN A 246 -13.26 -9.54 -18.00
CA ASN A 246 -13.65 -9.42 -19.39
C ASN A 246 -14.50 -8.15 -19.56
N VAL A 247 -13.85 -7.04 -19.91
CA VAL A 247 -14.49 -5.72 -19.98
C VAL A 247 -15.69 -5.68 -20.93
N GLU A 248 -15.71 -6.50 -21.97
CA GLU A 248 -16.76 -6.50 -23.00
C GLU A 248 -18.07 -7.16 -22.55
N GLN A 249 -18.02 -7.95 -21.48
CA GLN A 249 -19.22 -8.65 -21.05
C GLN A 249 -20.18 -7.74 -20.26
N TRP A 250 -19.65 -6.71 -19.58
CA TRP A 250 -20.40 -5.84 -18.68
C TRP A 250 -21.45 -5.04 -19.47
N ASP A 251 -22.70 -5.08 -19.03
CA ASP A 251 -23.78 -4.29 -19.59
C ASP A 251 -23.74 -2.89 -18.99
N ARG A 252 -23.07 -1.97 -19.69
CA ARG A 252 -22.97 -0.56 -19.29
C ARG A 252 -24.18 0.28 -19.72
N GLY A 253 -25.18 -0.33 -20.34
CA GLY A 253 -26.32 0.37 -20.93
C GLY A 253 -27.51 0.55 -20.01
N ASN A 254 -27.53 -0.11 -18.84
CA ASN A 254 -28.73 -0.19 -18.01
C ASN A 254 -28.48 0.15 -16.53
N GLY A 255 -29.22 1.11 -16.01
CA GLY A 255 -29.23 1.48 -14.60
C GLY A 255 -30.58 2.09 -14.24
N ARG A 256 -30.97 2.00 -12.96
CA ARG A 256 -32.31 2.42 -12.50
C ARG A 256 -32.19 3.40 -11.35
N MET A 257 -33.18 4.27 -11.25
CA MET A 257 -33.36 5.21 -10.13
C MET A 257 -34.68 4.91 -9.44
N TYR A 258 -34.64 4.78 -8.12
CA TYR A 258 -35.80 4.56 -7.27
C TYR A 258 -35.99 5.76 -6.34
N ARG A 259 -37.24 6.03 -5.97
CA ARG A 259 -37.60 6.97 -4.91
C ARG A 259 -38.41 6.24 -3.85
N MET A 260 -37.80 6.01 -2.69
CA MET A 260 -38.38 5.34 -1.53
C MET A 260 -38.94 6.39 -0.55
N LYS A 261 -40.25 6.29 -0.30
CA LYS A 261 -40.97 7.12 0.68
C LYS A 261 -41.62 6.23 1.73
N HIS A 262 -41.59 6.66 2.99
CA HIS A 262 -42.24 5.94 4.07
C HIS A 262 -43.77 6.17 4.08
N ASP A 263 -44.20 7.43 3.96
CA ASP A 263 -45.61 7.79 3.79
C ASP A 263 -45.98 7.84 2.30
N ALA A 264 -46.99 7.07 1.91
CA ALA A 264 -47.51 7.03 0.55
C ALA A 264 -48.03 8.40 0.05
N ASN A 265 -48.40 9.31 0.96
CA ASN A 265 -48.91 10.63 0.63
C ASN A 265 -47.82 11.67 0.34
N TRP A 266 -46.56 11.39 0.67
CA TRP A 266 -45.47 12.33 0.40
C TRP A 266 -45.20 12.48 -1.10
N LYS A 267 -45.28 13.72 -1.56
CA LYS A 267 -45.10 14.12 -2.96
C LYS A 267 -43.71 14.73 -3.16
N PRO A 268 -43.10 14.52 -4.34
CA PRO A 268 -41.87 15.24 -4.70
C PRO A 268 -42.08 16.75 -4.63
N VAL A 269 -41.09 17.47 -4.11
CA VAL A 269 -41.06 18.93 -4.10
C VAL A 269 -39.92 19.44 -4.97
N ARG A 270 -40.12 20.59 -5.60
CA ARG A 270 -39.06 21.32 -6.31
C ARG A 270 -38.69 22.53 -5.47
N VAL A 271 -37.43 22.65 -5.11
CA VAL A 271 -36.88 23.77 -4.34
C VAL A 271 -35.73 24.39 -5.11
N ASP A 272 -35.69 25.72 -5.14
CA ASP A 272 -34.62 26.50 -5.77
C ASP A 272 -34.17 27.59 -4.81
N TYR A 273 -33.03 27.35 -4.15
CA TYR A 273 -32.44 28.29 -3.20
C TYR A 273 -31.65 29.42 -3.88
N THR A 274 -31.34 29.33 -5.18
CA THR A 274 -30.57 30.36 -5.87
C THR A 274 -31.29 31.71 -5.89
N GLN A 275 -32.62 31.69 -5.80
CA GLN A 275 -33.50 32.86 -5.79
C GLN A 275 -33.85 33.37 -4.38
N ALA A 276 -33.45 32.68 -3.31
CA ALA A 276 -33.79 33.05 -1.94
C ALA A 276 -32.93 34.25 -1.46
N THR A 277 -33.42 35.08 -0.54
CA THR A 277 -32.57 36.10 0.11
C THR A 277 -31.60 35.47 1.10
N ASP A 278 -30.54 36.19 1.48
CA ASP A 278 -29.58 35.67 2.48
C ASP A 278 -30.26 35.33 3.81
N GLU A 279 -31.24 36.13 4.24
CA GLU A 279 -32.01 35.87 5.45
C GLU A 279 -32.86 34.60 5.32
N GLN A 280 -33.47 34.35 4.16
CA GLN A 280 -34.21 33.11 3.90
C GLN A 280 -33.29 31.89 3.91
N LEU A 281 -32.06 32.02 3.41
CA LEU A 281 -31.04 30.97 3.44
C LEU A 281 -30.55 30.70 4.87
N VAL A 282 -30.41 31.75 5.70
CA VAL A 282 -30.09 31.61 7.13
C VAL A 282 -31.21 30.91 7.88
N GLU A 283 -32.47 31.25 7.64
CA GLU A 283 -33.61 30.56 8.28
C GLU A 283 -33.72 29.10 7.81
N ALA A 284 -33.30 28.77 6.58
CA ALA A 284 -33.22 27.39 6.11
C ALA A 284 -32.21 26.53 6.91
N GLN A 285 -31.23 27.13 7.60
CA GLN A 285 -30.33 26.39 8.51
C GLN A 285 -31.10 25.73 9.69
N LEU A 286 -32.32 26.21 9.99
CA LEU A 286 -33.17 25.66 11.04
C LEU A 286 -34.06 24.51 10.59
N ASN A 287 -34.04 24.16 9.30
CA ASN A 287 -34.91 23.11 8.73
C ASN A 287 -34.57 21.73 9.32
N ALA A 288 -35.60 20.91 9.53
CA ALA A 288 -35.46 19.53 9.99
C ALA A 288 -34.81 18.61 8.95
N ASN A 289 -35.11 18.80 7.66
CA ASN A 289 -34.45 18.07 6.58
C ASN A 289 -33.15 18.77 6.19
N ASP A 290 -32.04 18.06 6.40
CA ASP A 290 -30.70 18.60 6.23
C ASP A 290 -30.34 18.88 4.75
N TRP A 291 -31.11 18.36 3.79
CA TRP A 291 -30.95 18.73 2.38
C TRP A 291 -31.09 20.24 2.21
N HIS A 292 -32.08 20.85 2.86
CA HIS A 292 -32.30 22.31 2.80
C HIS A 292 -31.15 23.09 3.42
N VAL A 293 -30.59 22.56 4.50
CA VAL A 293 -29.49 23.17 5.26
C VAL A 293 -28.20 23.16 4.44
N ARG A 294 -27.87 22.00 3.86
CA ARG A 294 -26.70 21.81 2.99
C ARG A 294 -26.79 22.69 1.74
N MET A 295 -27.93 22.72 1.07
CA MET A 295 -28.12 23.55 -0.13
C MET A 295 -28.11 25.04 0.20
N ALA A 296 -28.75 25.47 1.29
CA ALA A 296 -28.74 26.86 1.69
C ALA A 296 -27.33 27.36 2.06
N ARG A 297 -26.53 26.53 2.74
CA ARG A 297 -25.13 26.86 3.06
C ARG A 297 -24.26 26.94 1.82
N LEU A 298 -24.43 26.00 0.88
CA LEU A 298 -23.71 26.03 -0.39
C LEU A 298 -23.97 27.34 -1.15
N VAL A 299 -25.24 27.73 -1.30
CA VAL A 299 -25.60 29.01 -1.97
C VAL A 299 -25.02 30.22 -1.23
N LEU A 300 -25.06 30.24 0.11
CA LEU A 300 -24.43 31.31 0.90
C LEU A 300 -22.91 31.36 0.66
N SER A 301 -22.23 30.22 0.62
CA SER A 301 -20.79 30.16 0.35
C SER A 301 -20.44 30.67 -1.06
N GLU A 302 -21.21 30.28 -2.08
CA GLU A 302 -21.05 30.77 -3.46
C GLU A 302 -21.25 32.29 -3.56
N ARG A 303 -22.23 32.84 -2.82
CA ARG A 303 -22.46 34.29 -2.73
C ARG A 303 -21.33 35.01 -2.04
N ALA A 304 -20.85 34.49 -0.92
CA ALA A 304 -19.72 35.09 -0.19
C ALA A 304 -18.43 35.07 -1.02
N ALA A 305 -18.22 34.05 -1.86
CA ALA A 305 -17.06 33.98 -2.74
C ALA A 305 -17.06 35.02 -3.88
N THR A 306 -18.23 35.58 -4.23
CA THR A 306 -18.39 36.51 -5.36
C THR A 306 -18.93 37.89 -4.96
N GLY A 307 -19.30 38.07 -3.70
CA GLY A 307 -19.94 39.26 -3.18
C GLY A 307 -19.95 39.27 -1.65
N SER A 308 -20.96 39.89 -1.04
CA SER A 308 -21.11 39.97 0.41
C SER A 308 -22.45 39.41 0.86
N ILE A 309 -22.49 38.90 2.09
CA ILE A 309 -23.72 38.47 2.76
C ILE A 309 -24.33 39.64 3.52
N SER A 310 -25.67 39.73 3.58
CA SER A 310 -26.34 40.83 4.28
C SER A 310 -25.98 40.88 5.78
N ASP A 311 -25.79 42.09 6.32
CA ASP A 311 -25.50 42.27 7.75
C ASP A 311 -26.60 41.70 8.66
N ALA A 312 -27.85 41.70 8.18
CA ALA A 312 -28.98 41.12 8.92
C ALA A 312 -28.85 39.59 9.03
N ALA A 313 -28.49 38.92 7.93
CA ALA A 313 -28.20 37.50 7.91
C ALA A 313 -27.00 37.15 8.82
N LEU A 314 -25.92 37.94 8.76
CA LEU A 314 -24.73 37.72 9.60
C LEU A 314 -25.02 37.93 11.09
N ARG A 315 -25.80 38.96 11.48
CA ARG A 315 -26.24 39.13 12.86
C ARG A 315 -27.10 37.95 13.32
N ARG A 316 -28.04 37.51 12.48
CA ARG A 316 -28.90 36.37 12.78
C ARG A 316 -28.11 35.09 13.00
N LEU A 317 -27.08 34.81 12.20
CA LEU A 317 -26.19 33.66 12.38
C LEU A 317 -25.44 33.74 13.72
N ARG A 318 -24.85 34.88 14.05
CA ARG A 318 -24.16 35.06 15.35
C ARG A 318 -25.12 34.90 16.53
N ASP A 319 -26.35 35.41 16.43
CA ASP A 319 -27.37 35.21 17.45
C ASP A 319 -27.74 33.73 17.62
N LEU A 320 -27.85 32.99 16.52
CA LEU A 320 -28.11 31.54 16.56
C LEU A 320 -27.00 30.78 17.27
N VAL A 321 -25.72 31.07 16.95
CA VAL A 321 -24.57 30.47 17.65
C VAL A 321 -24.63 30.72 19.15
N ARG A 322 -25.10 31.90 19.58
CA ARG A 322 -25.12 32.26 21.01
C ARG A 322 -26.33 31.74 21.78
N THR A 323 -27.48 31.62 21.13
CA THR A 323 -28.78 31.55 21.84
C THR A 323 -29.66 30.37 21.49
N HIS A 324 -29.39 29.66 20.39
CA HIS A 324 -30.29 28.58 19.98
C HIS A 324 -30.19 27.40 20.98
N PRO A 325 -31.32 26.82 21.45
CA PRO A 325 -31.29 25.79 22.50
C PRO A 325 -30.67 24.47 22.05
N GLN A 326 -30.84 24.09 20.79
CA GLN A 326 -30.27 22.87 20.21
C GLN A 326 -28.88 23.15 19.65
N ASP A 327 -27.90 22.30 19.98
CA ASP A 327 -26.50 22.43 19.60
C ASP A 327 -26.25 22.19 18.12
N ASP A 328 -26.95 21.24 17.48
CA ASP A 328 -26.90 21.02 16.03
C ASP A 328 -27.26 22.28 15.22
N ARG A 329 -28.19 23.10 15.72
CA ARG A 329 -28.53 24.39 15.09
C ARG A 329 -27.46 25.45 15.34
N ARG A 330 -26.83 25.46 16.53
CA ARG A 330 -25.67 26.33 16.80
C ARG A 330 -24.50 25.97 15.89
N LEU A 331 -24.23 24.68 15.71
CA LEU A 331 -23.22 24.15 14.78
C LEU A 331 -23.47 24.59 13.34
N ARG A 332 -24.70 24.46 12.84
CA ARG A 332 -25.06 24.91 11.48
C ARG A 332 -24.81 26.39 11.27
N ALA A 333 -25.13 27.23 12.26
CA ALA A 333 -24.84 28.65 12.21
C ALA A 333 -23.33 28.93 12.25
N LEU A 334 -22.58 28.24 13.12
CA LEU A 334 -21.13 28.34 13.26
C LEU A 334 -20.41 27.95 11.96
N TRP A 335 -20.76 26.79 11.40
CA TRP A 335 -20.28 26.33 10.10
C TRP A 335 -20.59 27.34 9.01
N THR A 336 -21.82 27.86 8.97
CA THR A 336 -22.21 28.83 7.95
C THR A 336 -21.36 30.10 8.03
N LEU A 337 -21.13 30.64 9.24
CA LEU A 337 -20.22 31.78 9.43
C LEU A 337 -18.80 31.50 8.93
N TYR A 338 -18.28 30.29 9.15
CA TYR A 338 -16.98 29.90 8.60
C TYR A 338 -17.00 29.84 7.06
N THR A 339 -18.01 29.19 6.47
CA THR A 339 -18.10 29.03 5.00
C THR A 339 -18.28 30.32 4.21
N VAL A 340 -18.75 31.38 4.87
CA VAL A 340 -18.89 32.72 4.29
C VAL A 340 -17.78 33.67 4.70
N ASP A 341 -16.71 33.17 5.34
CA ASP A 341 -15.55 33.94 5.78
C ASP A 341 -15.91 35.07 6.77
N GLN A 342 -16.84 34.81 7.69
CA GLN A 342 -17.33 35.75 8.71
C GLN A 342 -17.27 35.19 10.15
N LEU A 343 -16.47 34.14 10.36
CA LEU A 343 -16.21 33.59 11.70
C LEU A 343 -15.12 34.39 12.41
N ASP A 344 -15.53 35.30 13.29
CA ASP A 344 -14.64 36.14 14.10
C ASP A 344 -14.21 35.49 15.42
N ASP A 345 -13.12 36.00 16.01
CA ASP A 345 -12.55 35.51 17.27
C ASP A 345 -13.55 35.53 18.42
N ALA A 346 -14.43 36.53 18.50
CA ALA A 346 -15.44 36.62 19.55
C ALA A 346 -16.48 35.48 19.46
N THR A 347 -16.84 35.10 18.23
CA THR A 347 -17.74 33.96 17.98
C THR A 347 -17.03 32.64 18.28
N ILE A 348 -15.75 32.49 17.92
CA ILE A 348 -14.94 31.31 18.26
C ILE A 348 -14.81 31.15 19.77
N ASP A 349 -14.46 32.23 20.47
CA ASP A 349 -14.36 32.28 21.93
C ASP A 349 -15.68 31.90 22.61
N THR A 350 -16.81 32.36 22.06
CA THR A 350 -18.13 31.94 22.52
C THR A 350 -18.34 30.44 22.31
N ALA A 351 -17.99 29.91 21.13
CA ALA A 351 -18.18 28.50 20.80
C ALA A 351 -17.23 27.56 21.58
N LEU A 352 -16.01 27.99 21.91
CA LEU A 352 -15.06 27.26 22.77
C LEU A 352 -15.54 27.16 24.23
N ARG A 353 -16.49 28.00 24.63
CA ARG A 353 -17.14 28.01 25.95
C ARG A 353 -18.56 27.45 25.95
N ASP A 354 -19.04 26.95 24.82
CA ASP A 354 -20.38 26.35 24.72
C ASP A 354 -20.49 25.11 25.63
N ASP A 355 -21.68 24.83 26.16
CA ASP A 355 -21.93 23.64 27.00
C ASP A 355 -21.84 22.33 26.21
N SER A 356 -22.13 22.35 24.91
CA SER A 356 -22.03 21.18 24.02
C SER A 356 -20.58 20.89 23.63
N GLU A 357 -20.14 19.66 23.87
CA GLU A 357 -18.84 19.18 23.42
C GLU A 357 -18.68 19.21 21.89
N TYR A 358 -19.78 19.06 21.14
CA TYR A 358 -19.74 19.10 19.68
C TYR A 358 -19.45 20.51 19.16
N VAL A 359 -20.05 21.53 19.79
CA VAL A 359 -19.79 22.94 19.45
C VAL A 359 -18.35 23.31 19.79
N ARG A 360 -17.86 22.93 20.99
CA ARG A 360 -16.45 23.16 21.38
C ARG A 360 -15.47 22.45 20.44
N GLY A 361 -15.71 21.18 20.12
CA GLY A 361 -14.84 20.41 19.22
C GLY A 361 -14.77 21.02 17.81
N TRP A 362 -15.90 21.44 17.25
CA TRP A 362 -15.90 22.16 15.97
C TRP A 362 -15.25 23.54 16.07
N ALA A 363 -15.41 24.26 17.17
CA ALA A 363 -14.72 25.53 17.36
C ALA A 363 -13.19 25.36 17.30
N VAL A 364 -12.64 24.31 17.95
CA VAL A 364 -11.22 23.95 17.83
C VAL A 364 -10.84 23.65 16.38
N GLN A 365 -11.64 22.86 15.66
CA GLN A 365 -11.37 22.50 14.28
C GLN A 365 -11.41 23.69 13.32
N LEU A 366 -12.37 24.62 13.48
CA LEU A 366 -12.50 25.78 12.60
C LEU A 366 -11.45 26.85 12.91
N ALA A 367 -11.15 27.08 14.20
CA ALA A 367 -10.09 28.01 14.62
C ALA A 367 -8.74 27.63 14.00
N THR A 368 -8.44 26.34 13.92
CA THR A 368 -7.19 25.81 13.33
C THR A 368 -7.22 25.64 11.80
N GLN A 369 -8.21 26.22 11.12
CA GLN A 369 -8.32 26.27 9.66
C GLN A 369 -8.30 27.69 9.11
N GLN A 370 -8.01 28.65 9.97
CA GLN A 370 -7.77 30.04 9.63
C GLN A 370 -6.56 30.55 10.41
N GLU A 371 -6.09 31.75 10.09
CA GLU A 371 -5.04 32.38 10.88
C GLU A 371 -5.56 32.64 12.29
N MET A 372 -4.81 32.20 13.29
CA MET A 372 -5.21 32.29 14.69
C MET A 372 -4.57 33.50 15.37
N SER A 373 -5.39 34.28 16.09
CA SER A 373 -4.89 35.28 17.04
C SER A 373 -4.23 34.65 18.25
N ALA A 374 -3.45 35.44 18.98
CA ALA A 374 -2.82 35.01 20.24
C ALA A 374 -3.88 34.65 21.29
N GLU A 375 -4.98 35.39 21.30
CA GLU A 375 -6.12 35.18 22.17
C GLU A 375 -6.82 33.85 21.86
N ALA A 376 -7.06 33.55 20.58
CA ALA A 376 -7.64 32.26 20.17
C ALA A 376 -6.73 31.08 20.53
N MET A 377 -5.40 31.21 20.36
CA MET A 377 -4.44 30.19 20.76
C MET A 377 -4.45 29.96 22.27
N ALA A 378 -4.47 31.03 23.07
CA ALA A 378 -4.56 30.94 24.52
C ALA A 378 -5.87 30.25 24.98
N GLU A 379 -6.99 30.55 24.32
CA GLU A 379 -8.27 29.91 24.63
C GLU A 379 -8.26 28.41 24.28
N ILE A 380 -7.63 28.00 23.17
CA ILE A 380 -7.44 26.55 22.87
C ILE A 380 -6.63 25.85 23.96
N VAL A 381 -5.55 26.48 24.46
CA VAL A 381 -4.75 25.93 25.57
C VAL A 381 -5.61 25.82 26.85
N ARG A 382 -6.45 26.83 27.13
CA ARG A 382 -7.40 26.78 28.25
C ARG A 382 -8.40 25.62 28.10
N VAL A 383 -8.94 25.40 26.89
CA VAL A 383 -9.82 24.24 26.62
C VAL A 383 -9.07 22.94 26.88
N ALA A 384 -7.82 22.81 26.42
CA ALA A 384 -7.01 21.62 26.68
C ALA A 384 -6.75 21.39 28.18
N GLU A 385 -6.70 22.44 29.00
CA GLU A 385 -6.50 22.32 30.45
C GLU A 385 -7.79 22.00 31.23
N GLN A 386 -8.95 22.53 30.81
CA GLN A 386 -10.15 22.58 31.63
C GLN A 386 -11.30 21.68 31.16
N ASN A 387 -11.21 21.11 29.95
CA ASN A 387 -12.27 20.28 29.42
C ASN A 387 -12.21 18.85 29.96
N GLU A 388 -13.36 18.18 30.04
CA GLU A 388 -13.47 16.78 30.48
C GLU A 388 -13.97 15.84 29.35
N SER A 389 -14.08 16.35 28.12
CA SER A 389 -14.66 15.60 26.99
C SER A 389 -13.56 14.94 26.15
N LEU A 390 -13.59 13.61 26.11
CA LEU A 390 -12.70 12.83 25.23
C LEU A 390 -12.90 13.15 23.74
N PHE A 391 -14.09 13.64 23.34
CA PHE A 391 -14.33 14.10 21.97
C PHE A 391 -13.61 15.42 21.67
N VAL A 392 -13.64 16.37 22.61
CA VAL A 392 -12.88 17.62 22.48
C VAL A 392 -11.39 17.33 22.51
N ASP A 393 -10.92 16.40 23.35
CA ASP A 393 -9.51 15.96 23.37
C ASP A 393 -9.07 15.35 22.04
N ARG A 394 -9.92 14.60 21.34
CA ARG A 394 -9.62 14.15 19.96
C ARG A 394 -9.47 15.33 18.99
N CYS A 395 -10.35 16.32 19.08
CA CYS A 395 -10.26 17.52 18.24
C CYS A 395 -8.98 18.32 18.53
N LEU A 396 -8.58 18.42 19.80
CA LEU A 396 -7.33 19.02 20.23
C LEU A 396 -6.11 18.21 19.73
N ALA A 397 -6.15 16.88 19.82
CA ALA A 397 -5.09 16.00 19.30
C ALA A 397 -4.92 16.15 17.77
N SER A 398 -6.01 16.25 17.01
CA SER A 398 -5.95 16.64 15.59
C SER A 398 -5.36 18.05 15.39
N ALA A 399 -5.71 19.00 16.24
CA ALA A 399 -5.21 20.38 16.18
C ALA A 399 -3.68 20.48 16.44
N VAL A 400 -3.12 19.62 17.31
CA VAL A 400 -1.66 19.57 17.57
C VAL A 400 -0.85 19.44 16.27
N GLN A 401 -1.38 18.77 15.25
CA GLN A 401 -0.70 18.59 13.97
C GLN A 401 -0.49 19.92 13.23
N VAL A 402 -1.43 20.88 13.37
CA VAL A 402 -1.47 22.12 12.57
C VAL A 402 -1.20 23.40 13.37
N LEU A 403 -1.34 23.36 14.70
CA LEU A 403 -1.07 24.50 15.58
C LEU A 403 0.40 24.96 15.53
N PRO A 404 0.74 26.23 15.78
CA PRO A 404 2.14 26.65 15.90
C PRO A 404 2.94 25.82 16.92
N PRO A 405 4.28 25.65 16.74
CA PRO A 405 5.15 24.78 17.56
C PRO A 405 4.88 24.80 19.07
N GLU A 406 4.98 25.97 19.71
CA GLU A 406 4.83 26.08 21.17
C GLU A 406 3.40 25.77 21.64
N THR A 407 2.39 26.36 20.99
CA THR A 407 0.98 26.12 21.33
C THR A 407 0.60 24.66 21.19
N ALA A 408 1.10 23.97 20.15
CA ALA A 408 0.82 22.55 19.97
C ALA A 408 1.43 21.69 21.07
N TRP A 409 2.65 22.01 21.52
CA TRP A 409 3.26 21.33 22.65
C TRP A 409 2.48 21.57 23.93
N ASP A 410 2.07 22.81 24.19
CA ASP A 410 1.26 23.11 25.37
C ASP A 410 -0.03 22.28 25.35
N VAL A 411 -0.77 22.29 24.24
CA VAL A 411 -1.99 21.46 24.08
C VAL A 411 -1.68 19.97 24.26
N ALA A 412 -0.64 19.45 23.61
CA ALA A 412 -0.29 18.04 23.67
C ALA A 412 0.06 17.58 25.10
N GLU A 413 0.79 18.39 25.85
CA GLU A 413 1.16 18.11 27.25
C GLU A 413 -0.07 18.09 28.18
N ARG A 414 -1.05 19.00 27.97
CA ARG A 414 -2.29 19.01 28.78
C ARG A 414 -3.14 17.79 28.45
N VAL A 415 -3.41 17.51 27.17
CA VAL A 415 -4.19 16.34 26.75
C VAL A 415 -3.52 15.04 27.21
N ALA A 416 -2.19 14.93 27.12
CA ALA A 416 -1.44 13.77 27.60
C ALA A 416 -1.45 13.57 29.13
N SER A 417 -1.87 14.59 29.89
CA SER A 417 -2.02 14.55 31.34
C SER A 417 -3.41 14.09 31.79
N HIS A 418 -4.38 14.03 30.87
CA HIS A 418 -5.73 13.56 31.17
C HIS A 418 -5.73 12.04 31.36
N SER A 419 -5.93 11.58 32.60
CA SER A 419 -5.99 10.15 32.92
C SER A 419 -7.10 9.39 32.16
N SER A 420 -8.18 10.08 31.79
CA SER A 420 -9.28 9.55 30.99
C SER A 420 -8.89 9.26 29.53
N ALA A 421 -7.78 9.82 29.03
CA ALA A 421 -7.37 9.64 27.63
C ALA A 421 -7.12 8.18 27.24
N ASN A 422 -6.74 7.33 28.21
CA ASN A 422 -6.56 5.89 28.03
C ASN A 422 -7.87 5.12 27.81
N GLN A 423 -9.03 5.72 28.13
CA GLN A 423 -10.34 5.11 27.89
C GLN A 423 -10.75 5.25 26.43
N ASP A 424 -10.12 6.15 25.69
CA ASP A 424 -10.40 6.41 24.29
C ASP A 424 -9.48 5.56 23.40
N ARG A 425 -10.08 4.83 22.44
CA ARG A 425 -9.33 3.96 21.53
C ARG A 425 -8.34 4.72 20.65
N ASP A 426 -8.74 5.87 20.11
CA ASP A 426 -8.06 6.52 18.98
C ASP A 426 -7.20 7.70 19.43
N LEU A 427 -7.56 8.33 20.57
CA LEU A 427 -6.89 9.51 21.10
C LEU A 427 -5.38 9.32 21.31
N PRO A 428 -4.87 8.21 21.89
CA PRO A 428 -3.43 8.03 22.06
C PRO A 428 -2.66 8.12 20.74
N SER A 429 -3.15 7.45 19.69
CA SER A 429 -2.52 7.47 18.37
C SER A 429 -2.69 8.81 17.67
N LEU A 430 -3.87 9.44 17.79
CA LEU A 430 -4.11 10.75 17.18
C LEU A 430 -3.21 11.84 17.78
N LEU A 431 -3.03 11.80 19.10
CA LEU A 431 -2.11 12.69 19.82
C LEU A 431 -0.65 12.39 19.44
N TRP A 432 -0.31 11.11 19.32
CA TRP A 432 0.99 10.67 18.84
C TRP A 432 1.33 11.26 17.46
N TYR A 433 0.40 11.26 16.50
CA TYR A 433 0.66 11.82 15.16
C TYR A 433 1.07 13.29 15.21
N GLY A 434 0.47 14.08 16.09
CA GLY A 434 0.86 15.47 16.35
C GLY A 434 2.24 15.58 16.99
N VAL A 435 2.47 14.84 18.07
CA VAL A 435 3.76 14.84 18.80
C VAL A 435 4.91 14.43 17.88
N ALA A 436 4.74 13.37 17.09
CA ALA A 436 5.76 12.83 16.19
C ALA A 436 6.25 13.85 15.16
N GLN A 437 5.37 14.70 14.65
CA GLN A 437 5.72 15.78 13.70
C GLN A 437 6.55 16.88 14.36
N ARG A 438 6.46 17.06 15.69
CA ARG A 438 7.23 18.07 16.44
C ARG A 438 8.54 17.56 17.01
N MET A 439 8.71 16.24 17.08
CA MET A 439 9.95 15.62 17.56
C MET A 439 11.18 15.99 16.74
N GLU A 440 11.02 16.34 15.46
CA GLU A 440 12.13 16.81 14.63
C GLU A 440 12.72 18.13 15.13
N GLN A 441 11.89 18.98 15.75
CA GLN A 441 12.28 20.29 16.29
C GLN A 441 12.72 20.18 17.76
N ASP A 442 12.01 19.40 18.58
CA ASP A 442 12.31 19.24 20.01
C ASP A 442 12.09 17.81 20.52
N GLY A 443 13.02 16.92 20.17
CA GLY A 443 13.00 15.54 20.64
C GLY A 443 13.20 15.40 22.16
N ALA A 444 13.86 16.37 22.82
CA ALA A 444 14.09 16.33 24.26
C ALA A 444 12.79 16.59 25.04
N ARG A 445 11.93 17.52 24.57
CA ARG A 445 10.60 17.75 25.14
C ARG A 445 9.70 16.53 24.98
N ALA A 446 9.77 15.86 23.83
CA ALA A 446 9.05 14.60 23.63
C ALA A 446 9.46 13.53 24.65
N ILE A 447 10.76 13.34 24.89
CA ILE A 447 11.26 12.38 25.88
C ILE A 447 10.72 12.73 27.29
N ARG A 448 10.77 14.01 27.69
CA ARG A 448 10.16 14.45 28.97
C ARG A 448 8.65 14.16 29.03
N LEU A 449 7.93 14.37 27.94
CA LEU A 449 6.51 14.02 27.85
C LEU A 449 6.28 12.51 28.04
N SER A 450 7.14 11.65 27.48
CA SER A 450 7.04 10.20 27.66
C SER A 450 7.23 9.76 29.12
N GLU A 451 8.04 10.49 29.88
CA GLU A 451 8.27 10.28 31.31
C GLU A 451 7.09 10.76 32.16
N ALA A 452 6.40 11.82 31.73
CA ALA A 452 5.30 12.45 32.46
C ALA A 452 3.92 11.86 32.15
N THR A 453 3.69 11.37 30.92
CA THR A 453 2.35 10.93 30.49
C THR A 453 1.92 9.63 31.17
N GLU A 454 0.65 9.54 31.50
CA GLU A 454 0.01 8.29 31.97
C GLU A 454 -0.48 7.41 30.82
N ILE A 455 -0.34 7.85 29.56
CA ILE A 455 -0.81 7.12 28.37
C ILE A 455 0.28 6.14 27.90
N PRO A 456 0.14 4.82 28.11
CA PRO A 456 1.23 3.88 27.81
C PRO A 456 1.56 3.81 26.33
N ALA A 457 0.55 3.86 25.46
CA ALA A 457 0.73 3.85 24.00
C ALA A 457 1.55 5.06 23.52
N LEU A 458 1.21 6.26 23.98
CA LEU A 458 1.94 7.49 23.64
C LEU A 458 3.39 7.44 24.13
N ARG A 459 3.62 6.95 25.36
CA ARG A 459 4.97 6.75 25.90
C ARG A 459 5.79 5.82 25.01
N ASP A 460 5.24 4.67 24.66
CA ASP A 460 5.91 3.65 23.84
C ASP A 460 6.22 4.19 22.44
N ASP A 461 5.27 4.87 21.81
CA ASP A 461 5.42 5.48 20.49
C ASP A 461 6.54 6.54 20.46
N ILE A 462 6.57 7.45 21.46
CA ILE A 462 7.63 8.47 21.59
C ILE A 462 9.00 7.81 21.73
N LEU A 463 9.14 6.85 22.66
CA LEU A 463 10.43 6.21 22.94
C LEU A 463 10.94 5.39 21.75
N TRP A 464 10.05 4.64 21.10
CA TRP A 464 10.36 3.89 19.89
C TRP A 464 10.85 4.82 18.77
N TYR A 465 10.11 5.89 18.49
CA TYR A 465 10.45 6.79 17.39
C TYR A 465 11.71 7.60 17.69
N ALA A 466 11.92 8.02 18.94
CA ALA A 466 13.15 8.68 19.37
C ALA A 466 14.38 7.78 19.11
N ALA A 467 14.36 6.52 19.54
CA ALA A 467 15.44 5.57 19.29
C ALA A 467 15.64 5.24 17.80
N ARG A 468 14.55 5.23 17.02
CA ARG A 468 14.60 5.01 15.58
C ARG A 468 15.29 6.17 14.85
N ARG A 469 15.11 7.40 15.31
CA ARG A 469 15.52 8.62 14.60
C ARG A 469 16.86 9.19 15.05
N THR A 470 17.23 9.08 16.33
CA THR A 470 18.40 9.80 16.89
C THR A 470 19.29 8.93 17.76
N ASP A 471 20.58 9.28 17.85
CA ASP A 471 21.52 8.65 18.78
C ASP A 471 21.12 8.90 20.25
N ALA A 472 20.69 10.13 20.57
CA ALA A 472 20.24 10.49 21.91
C ALA A 472 19.04 9.65 22.37
N GLY A 473 18.09 9.35 21.47
CA GLY A 473 16.97 8.44 21.78
C GLY A 473 17.46 7.02 22.08
N ARG A 474 18.42 6.50 21.31
CA ARG A 474 19.01 5.17 21.59
C ARG A 474 19.76 5.13 22.91
N GLU A 475 20.54 6.18 23.20
CA GLU A 475 21.26 6.33 24.45
C GLU A 475 20.30 6.35 25.65
N HIS A 476 19.22 7.12 25.55
CA HIS A 476 18.18 7.18 26.58
C HIS A 476 17.58 5.79 26.87
N LEU A 477 17.20 5.03 25.84
CA LEU A 477 16.64 3.68 26.03
C LEU A 477 17.68 2.70 26.59
N VAL A 478 18.94 2.77 26.15
CA VAL A 478 20.04 1.94 26.71
C VAL A 478 20.28 2.25 28.18
N MET A 479 20.26 3.52 28.59
CA MET A 479 20.35 3.93 30.00
C MET A 479 19.16 3.41 30.83
N GLN A 480 17.94 3.46 30.27
CA GLN A 480 16.77 2.88 30.93
C GLN A 480 16.90 1.36 31.09
N ILE A 481 17.38 0.63 30.07
CA ILE A 481 17.64 -0.82 30.16
C ILE A 481 18.64 -1.13 31.28
N ALA A 482 19.66 -0.29 31.45
CA ALA A 482 20.70 -0.49 32.46
C ALA A 482 20.22 -0.29 33.91
N SER A 483 19.22 0.59 34.12
CA SER A 483 18.81 1.08 35.44
C SER A 483 17.43 0.57 35.90
N SER A 484 16.59 0.07 34.99
CA SER A 484 15.20 -0.29 35.27
C SER A 484 15.02 -1.70 35.84
N PRO A 485 13.94 -1.96 36.60
CA PRO A 485 13.54 -3.30 37.01
C PRO A 485 13.18 -4.19 35.80
N PRO A 486 13.15 -5.53 35.95
CA PRO A 486 13.00 -6.47 34.83
C PRO A 486 11.81 -6.22 33.90
N ASP A 487 10.64 -5.91 34.44
CA ASP A 487 9.41 -5.65 33.67
C ASP A 487 9.53 -4.42 32.77
N VAL A 488 10.03 -3.32 33.32
CA VAL A 488 10.28 -2.08 32.57
C VAL A 488 11.41 -2.30 31.56
N ARG A 489 12.49 -2.96 31.98
CA ARG A 489 13.64 -3.26 31.13
C ARG A 489 13.23 -4.09 29.90
N ASP A 490 12.41 -5.12 30.07
CA ASP A 490 12.03 -6.02 28.97
C ASP A 490 11.13 -5.30 27.94
N ARG A 491 10.25 -4.38 28.40
CA ARG A 491 9.49 -3.48 27.51
C ARG A 491 10.41 -2.54 26.74
N VAL A 492 11.34 -1.86 27.41
CA VAL A 492 12.28 -0.92 26.77
C VAL A 492 13.22 -1.63 25.80
N LEU A 493 13.66 -2.84 26.15
CA LEU A 493 14.45 -3.71 25.26
C LEU A 493 13.65 -4.07 24.00
N ALA A 494 12.36 -4.39 24.13
CA ALA A 494 11.50 -4.63 22.98
C ALA A 494 11.33 -3.38 22.11
N LEU A 495 11.16 -2.18 22.70
CA LEU A 495 11.04 -0.92 21.98
C LEU A 495 12.31 -0.61 21.18
N LEU A 496 13.48 -0.73 21.80
CA LEU A 496 14.76 -0.50 21.14
C LEU A 496 14.98 -1.52 20.02
N ALA A 497 14.65 -2.80 20.26
CA ALA A 497 14.74 -3.84 19.24
C ALA A 497 13.84 -3.56 18.03
N LEU A 498 12.59 -3.14 18.26
CA LEU A 498 11.68 -2.73 17.19
C LEU A 498 12.23 -1.52 16.43
N ALA A 499 12.74 -0.51 17.14
CA ALA A 499 13.28 0.72 16.56
C ALA A 499 14.44 0.49 15.58
N VAL A 500 15.30 -0.51 15.87
CA VAL A 500 16.49 -0.84 15.06
C VAL A 500 16.35 -2.10 14.20
N SER A 501 15.15 -2.69 14.14
CA SER A 501 14.91 -4.01 13.50
C SER A 501 15.17 -4.05 11.99
N ASP A 502 15.10 -2.91 11.31
CA ASP A 502 15.39 -2.74 9.89
C ASP A 502 16.66 -1.92 9.64
N GLN A 503 17.46 -1.67 10.67
CA GLN A 503 18.69 -0.88 10.62
C GLN A 503 19.95 -1.76 10.81
N ARG A 504 21.09 -1.27 10.32
CA ARG A 504 22.42 -1.87 10.50
C ARG A 504 23.51 -0.81 10.54
N GLY A 505 24.63 -1.10 11.19
CA GLY A 505 25.79 -0.21 11.24
C GLY A 505 25.57 1.04 12.09
N LEU A 506 24.68 0.95 13.08
CA LEU A 506 24.43 2.03 14.03
C LEU A 506 25.56 2.11 15.06
N THR A 507 25.89 3.31 15.53
CA THR A 507 26.83 3.48 16.65
C THR A 507 26.18 2.97 17.94
N ALA A 508 26.84 2.04 18.63
CA ALA A 508 26.41 1.59 19.94
C ALA A 508 26.55 2.74 20.96
N PRO A 509 25.51 3.03 21.78
CA PRO A 509 25.66 3.93 22.92
C PRO A 509 26.73 3.40 23.90
N GLU A 510 27.50 4.30 24.52
CA GLU A 510 28.63 3.93 25.40
C GLU A 510 28.24 2.92 26.51
N PRO A 511 27.08 3.04 27.20
CA PRO A 511 26.69 2.09 28.23
C PRO A 511 26.33 0.69 27.70
N TRP A 512 26.10 0.51 26.39
CA TRP A 512 25.72 -0.78 25.79
C TRP A 512 26.75 -1.87 26.11
N SER A 513 28.04 -1.55 25.97
CA SER A 513 29.15 -2.48 26.20
C SER A 513 29.16 -3.06 27.63
N GLY A 514 28.71 -2.29 28.63
CA GLY A 514 28.65 -2.74 30.03
C GLY A 514 27.42 -3.61 30.37
N ILE A 515 26.37 -3.59 29.53
CA ILE A 515 25.13 -4.33 29.79
C ILE A 515 24.91 -5.50 28.84
N ALA A 516 25.38 -5.40 27.59
CA ALA A 516 25.12 -6.37 26.53
C ALA A 516 25.57 -7.80 26.88
N PRO A 517 26.74 -8.05 27.49
CA PRO A 517 27.18 -9.42 27.83
C PRO A 517 26.17 -10.16 28.70
N ARG A 518 25.65 -9.48 29.73
CA ARG A 518 24.63 -10.04 30.65
C ARG A 518 23.31 -10.31 29.94
N LEU A 519 22.93 -9.49 28.97
CA LEU A 519 21.73 -9.69 28.16
C LEU A 519 21.88 -10.87 27.20
N TYR A 520 23.05 -11.03 26.57
CA TYR A 520 23.38 -12.18 25.73
C TYR A 520 23.48 -13.50 26.51
N ASP A 521 23.79 -13.44 27.80
CA ASP A 521 23.83 -14.59 28.71
C ASP A 521 22.49 -14.86 29.43
N SER A 522 21.45 -14.08 29.14
CA SER A 522 20.14 -14.28 29.75
C SER A 522 19.60 -15.69 29.49
N SER A 523 19.04 -16.29 30.54
CA SER A 523 18.31 -17.56 30.46
C SER A 523 16.93 -17.40 29.81
N ASP A 524 16.38 -16.18 29.81
CA ASP A 524 15.17 -15.86 29.07
C ASP A 524 15.48 -15.70 27.56
N LEU A 525 14.89 -16.59 26.75
CA LEU A 525 15.04 -16.60 25.31
C LEU A 525 14.61 -15.28 24.66
N ARG A 526 13.56 -14.63 25.19
CA ARG A 526 13.03 -13.39 24.62
C ARG A 526 14.03 -12.26 24.82
N THR A 527 14.45 -12.01 26.06
CA THR A 527 15.49 -11.04 26.41
C THR A 527 16.73 -11.23 25.54
N ARG A 528 17.22 -12.47 25.47
CA ARG A 528 18.44 -12.78 24.71
C ARG A 528 18.27 -12.49 23.21
N SER A 529 17.13 -12.88 22.62
CA SER A 529 16.86 -12.64 21.19
C SER A 529 16.71 -11.16 20.85
N LEU A 530 16.07 -10.38 21.73
CA LEU A 530 15.96 -8.92 21.56
C LEU A 530 17.33 -8.25 21.67
N ALA A 531 18.14 -8.65 22.65
CA ALA A 531 19.49 -8.12 22.82
C ALA A 531 20.38 -8.43 21.60
N GLU A 532 20.33 -9.66 21.08
CA GLU A 532 21.08 -10.04 19.88
C GLU A 532 20.62 -9.26 18.64
N LEU A 533 19.32 -9.00 18.50
CA LEU A 533 18.81 -8.14 17.43
C LEU A 533 19.38 -6.73 17.56
N ILE A 534 19.38 -6.14 18.76
CA ILE A 534 19.93 -4.81 19.01
C ILE A 534 21.45 -4.77 18.75
N GLY A 535 22.19 -5.69 19.34
CA GLY A 535 23.65 -5.79 19.17
C GLY A 535 24.06 -6.00 17.71
N SER A 536 23.27 -6.75 16.94
CA SER A 536 23.51 -6.93 15.50
C SER A 536 23.27 -5.65 14.69
N ALA A 537 22.33 -4.80 15.11
CA ALA A 537 22.12 -3.49 14.49
C ALA A 537 23.27 -2.52 14.81
N PHE A 538 23.81 -2.61 16.03
CA PHE A 538 25.00 -1.87 16.48
C PHE A 538 26.33 -2.41 15.93
N GLY A 539 26.35 -3.60 15.34
CA GLY A 539 27.60 -4.25 14.93
C GLY A 539 28.50 -4.61 16.12
N ASP A 540 27.91 -4.97 17.26
CA ASP A 540 28.62 -5.26 18.51
C ASP A 540 29.69 -6.37 18.33
N PRO A 541 31.00 -6.06 18.47
CA PRO A 541 32.07 -7.01 18.23
C PRO A 541 32.00 -8.27 19.11
N GLU A 542 31.54 -8.14 20.35
CA GLU A 542 31.45 -9.28 21.28
C GLU A 542 30.36 -10.26 20.81
N LEU A 543 29.19 -9.74 20.45
CA LEU A 543 28.10 -10.54 19.90
C LEU A 543 28.52 -11.25 18.61
N LEU A 544 29.12 -10.51 17.67
CA LEU A 544 29.54 -11.07 16.39
C LEU A 544 30.57 -12.20 16.61
N GLN A 545 31.53 -12.00 17.51
CA GLN A 545 32.51 -13.05 17.84
C GLN A 545 31.85 -14.26 18.51
N ARG A 546 30.85 -14.06 19.38
CA ARG A 546 30.08 -15.15 20.00
C ARG A 546 29.30 -15.96 18.96
N MET A 547 28.65 -15.30 18.01
CA MET A 547 27.91 -15.96 16.94
C MET A 547 28.83 -16.69 15.96
N ARG A 548 30.01 -16.13 15.65
CA ARG A 548 31.05 -16.83 14.86
C ARG A 548 31.56 -18.08 15.58
N ARG A 549 31.77 -18.03 16.90
CA ARG A 549 32.14 -19.21 17.71
C ARG A 549 31.03 -20.28 17.71
N MET A 550 29.78 -19.87 17.87
CA MET A 550 28.62 -20.78 17.81
C MET A 550 28.51 -21.46 16.45
N LEU A 551 28.71 -20.71 15.37
CA LEU A 551 28.71 -21.27 14.02
C LEU A 551 29.94 -22.16 13.80
N ALA A 552 31.12 -21.83 14.33
CA ALA A 552 32.32 -22.64 14.19
C ALA A 552 32.25 -24.00 14.92
N ASP A 553 31.46 -24.11 16.00
CA ASP A 553 31.31 -25.32 16.80
C ASP A 553 30.54 -26.42 16.04
N ASN A 554 31.19 -27.57 15.85
CA ASN A 554 30.61 -28.75 15.20
C ASN A 554 29.49 -29.40 16.03
N GLN A 555 29.45 -29.16 17.34
CA GLN A 555 28.44 -29.71 18.25
C GLN A 555 27.15 -28.88 18.30
N SER A 556 27.17 -27.65 17.76
CA SER A 556 25.96 -26.82 17.63
C SER A 556 24.93 -27.50 16.73
N ASP A 557 23.68 -27.56 17.18
CA ASP A 557 22.58 -28.02 16.34
C ASP A 557 22.21 -26.99 15.24
N VAL A 558 21.38 -27.43 14.28
CA VAL A 558 20.93 -26.60 13.15
C VAL A 558 20.20 -25.34 13.63
N THR A 559 19.47 -25.40 14.74
CA THR A 559 18.71 -24.27 15.28
C THR A 559 19.66 -23.18 15.79
N ALA A 560 20.71 -23.57 16.52
CA ALA A 560 21.77 -22.68 16.98
C ALA A 560 22.51 -22.03 15.78
N ARG A 561 22.80 -22.81 14.73
CA ARG A 561 23.42 -22.28 13.49
C ARG A 561 22.52 -21.27 12.78
N LYS A 562 21.22 -21.56 12.61
CA LYS A 562 20.24 -20.62 12.02
C LYS A 562 20.17 -19.32 12.81
N ARG A 563 20.17 -19.40 14.13
CA ARG A 563 20.21 -18.23 14.99
C ARG A 563 21.48 -17.41 14.78
N ALA A 564 22.65 -18.04 14.77
CA ALA A 564 23.92 -17.35 14.50
C ALA A 564 23.92 -16.67 13.12
N ILE A 565 23.45 -17.36 12.08
CA ILE A 565 23.30 -16.81 10.73
C ILE A 565 22.32 -15.62 10.72
N SER A 566 21.21 -15.72 11.46
CA SER A 566 20.20 -14.65 11.53
C SER A 566 20.74 -13.34 12.13
N VAL A 567 21.76 -13.43 12.99
CA VAL A 567 22.48 -12.29 13.58
C VAL A 567 23.58 -11.81 12.62
N LEU A 568 24.44 -12.73 12.18
CA LEU A 568 25.58 -12.44 11.31
C LEU A 568 25.16 -11.93 9.92
N LYS A 569 23.92 -12.16 9.47
CA LYS A 569 23.43 -11.61 8.19
C LYS A 569 23.47 -10.09 8.11
N ARG A 570 23.55 -9.37 9.24
CA ARG A 570 23.68 -7.90 9.28
C ARG A 570 25.15 -7.44 9.22
N ASP A 571 26.09 -8.35 9.47
CA ASP A 571 27.52 -8.11 9.36
C ASP A 571 28.02 -8.49 7.95
N ALA A 572 28.57 -7.51 7.25
CA ALA A 572 29.11 -7.67 5.90
C ALA A 572 30.59 -8.06 5.88
N SER A 573 31.22 -8.31 7.04
CA SER A 573 32.62 -8.70 7.12
C SER A 573 32.92 -10.02 6.39
N ASN A 574 34.04 -10.04 5.68
CA ASN A 574 34.56 -11.26 5.04
C ASN A 574 34.97 -12.34 6.06
N GLU A 575 35.09 -12.01 7.36
CA GLU A 575 35.33 -12.99 8.43
C GLU A 575 34.27 -14.10 8.49
N ASN A 576 33.05 -13.84 8.02
CA ASN A 576 31.97 -14.82 8.04
C ASN A 576 32.04 -15.81 6.86
N VAL A 577 32.77 -15.47 5.78
CA VAL A 577 32.80 -16.27 4.54
C VAL A 577 33.28 -17.71 4.77
N PRO A 578 34.40 -17.96 5.48
CA PRO A 578 34.86 -19.34 5.72
C PRO A 578 33.83 -20.18 6.50
N LEU A 579 33.10 -19.56 7.43
CA LEU A 579 32.07 -20.22 8.22
C LEU A 579 30.82 -20.53 7.38
N TYR A 580 30.40 -19.60 6.53
CA TYR A 580 29.29 -19.84 5.60
C TYR A 580 29.62 -20.93 4.58
N LEU A 581 30.83 -20.94 4.04
CA LEU A 581 31.28 -21.99 3.11
C LEU A 581 31.32 -23.38 3.75
N LYS A 582 31.70 -23.47 5.03
CA LYS A 582 31.75 -24.74 5.78
C LYS A 582 30.39 -25.45 5.85
N TYR A 583 29.29 -24.69 5.95
CA TYR A 583 27.93 -25.24 6.09
C TYR A 583 27.08 -25.14 4.82
N LEU A 584 27.68 -24.76 3.69
CA LEU A 584 26.94 -24.61 2.43
C LEU A 584 26.31 -25.93 1.95
N ASP A 585 26.91 -27.06 2.31
CA ASP A 585 26.43 -28.42 2.01
C ASP A 585 25.28 -28.88 2.94
N GLU A 586 24.96 -28.12 3.99
CA GLU A 586 23.86 -28.43 4.90
C GLU A 586 22.53 -27.91 4.31
N GLN A 587 21.72 -28.81 3.72
CA GLN A 587 20.48 -28.45 3.02
C GLN A 587 19.54 -27.51 3.79
N ALA A 588 19.48 -27.63 5.12
CA ALA A 588 18.65 -26.78 5.97
C ALA A 588 19.09 -25.30 6.00
N LEU A 589 20.31 -25.00 5.55
CA LEU A 589 20.96 -23.68 5.60
C LEU A 589 21.30 -23.12 4.21
N THR A 590 21.44 -23.96 3.18
CA THR A 590 21.91 -23.56 1.83
C THR A 590 21.16 -22.35 1.26
N ALA A 591 19.82 -22.34 1.33
CA ALA A 591 18.98 -21.26 0.80
C ALA A 591 19.21 -19.91 1.50
N GLU A 592 19.58 -19.92 2.79
CA GLU A 592 19.88 -18.70 3.54
C GLU A 592 21.34 -18.24 3.29
N LEU A 593 22.27 -19.17 3.05
CA LEU A 593 23.70 -18.89 2.92
C LEU A 593 24.10 -18.35 1.55
N ILE A 594 23.52 -18.82 0.44
CA ILE A 594 23.89 -18.37 -0.92
C ILE A 594 23.74 -16.84 -1.07
N PRO A 595 22.62 -16.20 -0.67
CA PRO A 595 22.49 -14.74 -0.75
C PRO A 595 23.46 -13.98 0.16
N LEU A 596 23.91 -14.57 1.27
CA LEU A 596 24.90 -13.96 2.17
C LEU A 596 26.30 -14.03 1.59
N LEU A 597 26.68 -15.20 1.07
CA LEU A 597 27.94 -15.42 0.37
C LEU A 597 28.07 -14.52 -0.87
N ALA A 598 26.96 -14.32 -1.61
CA ALA A 598 26.91 -13.43 -2.77
C ALA A 598 27.24 -11.95 -2.45
N ARG A 599 27.25 -11.54 -1.18
CA ARG A 599 27.64 -10.17 -0.79
C ARG A 599 29.15 -9.96 -0.75
N SER A 600 29.92 -11.03 -0.55
CA SER A 600 31.38 -10.95 -0.55
C SER A 600 31.92 -10.85 -1.97
N SER A 601 33.13 -10.31 -2.13
CA SER A 601 33.90 -10.34 -3.38
C SER A 601 34.97 -11.44 -3.40
N ASP A 602 35.02 -12.29 -2.37
CA ASP A 602 36.04 -13.34 -2.25
C ASP A 602 35.87 -14.41 -3.34
N ARG A 603 36.97 -14.68 -4.07
CA ARG A 603 37.03 -15.68 -5.13
C ARG A 603 36.69 -17.10 -4.64
N SER A 604 37.03 -17.43 -3.40
CA SER A 604 36.73 -18.75 -2.81
C SER A 604 35.24 -19.07 -2.78
N VAL A 605 34.39 -18.04 -2.75
CA VAL A 605 32.92 -18.19 -2.84
C VAL A 605 32.52 -18.69 -4.22
N ALA A 606 33.03 -18.06 -5.28
CA ALA A 606 32.72 -18.45 -6.64
C ALA A 606 33.17 -19.90 -6.90
N ASP A 607 34.39 -20.26 -6.49
CA ASP A 607 34.92 -21.62 -6.63
C ASP A 607 34.06 -22.64 -5.86
N ALA A 608 33.62 -22.30 -4.64
CA ALA A 608 32.77 -23.17 -3.84
C ALA A 608 31.36 -23.37 -4.43
N LEU A 609 30.75 -22.29 -4.96
CA LEU A 609 29.44 -22.35 -5.64
C LEU A 609 29.53 -23.17 -6.93
N ILE A 610 30.55 -22.96 -7.76
CA ILE A 610 30.80 -23.73 -8.98
C ILE A 610 30.95 -25.22 -8.67
N THR A 611 31.76 -25.55 -7.67
CA THR A 611 32.04 -26.95 -7.30
C THR A 611 30.78 -27.71 -6.84
N ARG A 612 29.85 -27.01 -6.20
CA ARG A 612 28.62 -27.59 -5.62
C ARG A 612 27.40 -27.45 -6.51
N LEU A 613 27.53 -26.77 -7.65
CA LEU A 613 26.39 -26.37 -8.47
C LEU A 613 25.51 -27.56 -8.89
N ALA A 614 26.13 -28.69 -9.25
CA ALA A 614 25.43 -29.91 -9.64
C ALA A 614 24.76 -30.67 -8.47
N ALA A 615 25.16 -30.39 -7.23
CA ALA A 615 24.61 -31.03 -6.02
C ALA A 615 23.44 -30.24 -5.41
N PHE A 616 23.25 -28.98 -5.80
CA PHE A 616 22.13 -28.16 -5.35
C PHE A 616 20.82 -28.59 -5.99
N ASP A 617 19.72 -28.41 -5.25
CA ASP A 617 18.38 -28.50 -5.82
C ASP A 617 18.11 -27.33 -6.80
N PRO A 618 17.07 -27.41 -7.65
CA PRO A 618 16.85 -26.40 -8.69
C PRO A 618 16.76 -24.95 -8.18
N PRO A 619 16.07 -24.64 -7.05
CA PRO A 619 16.04 -23.28 -6.50
C PRO A 619 17.42 -22.77 -6.06
N ASN A 620 18.20 -23.58 -5.35
CA ASN A 620 19.52 -23.16 -4.87
C ASN A 620 20.54 -23.08 -6.02
N ALA A 621 20.47 -23.97 -7.00
CA ALA A 621 21.28 -23.89 -8.21
C ALA A 621 20.99 -22.59 -8.98
N ALA A 622 19.72 -22.19 -9.10
CA ALA A 622 19.34 -20.94 -9.74
C ALA A 622 19.87 -19.71 -8.98
N ALA A 623 19.79 -19.71 -7.64
CA ALA A 623 20.32 -18.64 -6.80
C ALA A 623 21.86 -18.55 -6.88
N ALA A 624 22.56 -19.69 -6.91
CA ALA A 624 24.00 -19.75 -7.08
C ALA A 624 24.44 -19.23 -8.46
N MET A 625 23.73 -19.60 -9.53
CA MET A 625 23.99 -19.09 -10.88
C MET A 625 23.77 -17.58 -10.97
N GLN A 626 22.70 -17.05 -10.36
CA GLN A 626 22.46 -15.60 -10.29
C GLN A 626 23.60 -14.87 -9.58
N ALA A 627 24.11 -15.44 -8.49
CA ALA A 627 25.25 -14.88 -7.78
C ALA A 627 26.53 -14.89 -8.63
N LEU A 628 26.85 -16.02 -9.29
CA LEU A 628 28.01 -16.16 -10.16
C LEU A 628 27.96 -15.20 -11.37
N CYS A 629 26.77 -14.91 -11.89
CA CYS A 629 26.56 -13.98 -12.99
C CYS A 629 26.46 -12.51 -12.57
N SER A 630 26.57 -12.20 -11.26
CA SER A 630 26.34 -10.84 -10.75
C SER A 630 27.52 -9.89 -10.93
N ARG A 631 28.70 -10.38 -11.34
CA ARG A 631 29.93 -9.57 -11.47
C ARG A 631 30.93 -10.18 -12.44
N VAL A 632 31.80 -9.33 -12.98
CA VAL A 632 32.74 -9.68 -14.05
C VAL A 632 33.69 -10.81 -13.67
N GLU A 633 34.30 -10.75 -12.49
CA GLU A 633 35.28 -11.76 -12.05
C GLU A 633 34.66 -13.16 -11.92
N TRP A 634 33.49 -13.27 -11.27
CA TRP A 634 32.84 -14.56 -11.05
C TRP A 634 32.23 -15.12 -12.32
N ALA A 635 31.71 -14.27 -13.21
CA ALA A 635 31.24 -14.68 -14.52
C ALA A 635 32.39 -15.27 -15.37
N ASN A 636 33.60 -14.72 -15.28
CA ASN A 636 34.77 -15.31 -15.92
C ASN A 636 35.10 -16.72 -15.38
N LEU A 637 35.04 -16.93 -14.05
CA LEU A 637 35.26 -18.24 -13.44
C LEU A 637 34.17 -19.26 -13.81
N LEU A 638 32.92 -18.80 -13.92
CA LEU A 638 31.83 -19.62 -14.41
C LEU A 638 32.06 -20.04 -15.87
N LEU A 639 32.48 -19.11 -16.73
CA LEU A 639 32.82 -19.42 -18.12
C LEU A 639 34.00 -20.40 -18.20
N ASP A 640 35.05 -20.24 -17.38
CA ASP A 640 36.15 -21.22 -17.27
C ASP A 640 35.61 -22.61 -16.92
N ALA A 641 34.71 -22.70 -15.93
CA ALA A 641 34.11 -23.96 -15.52
C ALA A 641 33.24 -24.59 -16.61
N VAL A 642 32.57 -23.78 -17.44
CA VAL A 642 31.82 -24.26 -18.61
C VAL A 642 32.76 -24.76 -19.70
N THR A 643 33.86 -24.06 -19.98
CA THR A 643 34.87 -24.47 -20.96
C THR A 643 35.57 -25.77 -20.55
N ASP A 644 35.89 -25.90 -19.27
CA ASP A 644 36.54 -27.09 -18.69
C ASP A 644 35.58 -28.29 -18.52
N GLY A 645 34.28 -28.12 -18.79
CA GLY A 645 33.26 -29.17 -18.63
C GLY A 645 32.86 -29.47 -17.17
N ARG A 646 33.28 -28.63 -16.21
CA ARG A 646 32.86 -28.72 -14.79
C ARG A 646 31.42 -28.26 -14.58
N VAL A 647 30.94 -27.35 -15.41
CA VAL A 647 29.53 -26.92 -15.49
C VAL A 647 29.01 -27.25 -16.88
N ALA A 648 27.85 -27.90 -16.95
CA ALA A 648 27.26 -28.26 -18.24
C ALA A 648 26.82 -27.00 -19.01
N LYS A 649 27.08 -26.98 -20.34
CA LYS A 649 26.82 -25.81 -21.19
C LYS A 649 25.34 -25.39 -21.21
N ASP A 650 24.43 -26.33 -21.04
CA ASP A 650 22.98 -26.10 -20.99
C ASP A 650 22.51 -25.38 -19.71
N GLN A 651 23.31 -25.43 -18.62
CA GLN A 651 23.03 -24.68 -17.39
C GLN A 651 23.28 -23.17 -17.57
N LEU A 652 24.21 -22.78 -18.44
CA LEU A 652 24.36 -21.39 -18.86
C LEU A 652 23.23 -21.06 -19.85
N THR A 653 22.05 -20.76 -19.34
CA THR A 653 20.90 -20.40 -20.18
C THR A 653 21.04 -19.00 -20.78
N ALA A 654 20.20 -18.67 -21.77
CA ALA A 654 20.13 -17.31 -22.32
C ALA A 654 19.88 -16.22 -21.25
N PHE A 655 19.23 -16.56 -20.13
CA PHE A 655 18.98 -15.64 -19.01
C PHE A 655 20.31 -15.20 -18.38
N TYR A 656 21.15 -16.18 -18.03
CA TYR A 656 22.46 -15.93 -17.43
C TYR A 656 23.44 -15.30 -18.42
N ALA A 657 23.41 -15.70 -19.69
CA ALA A 657 24.19 -15.06 -20.75
C ALA A 657 23.87 -13.56 -20.85
N ARG A 658 22.59 -13.17 -20.76
CA ARG A 658 22.17 -11.75 -20.73
C ARG A 658 22.61 -11.03 -19.48
N GLN A 659 22.46 -11.66 -18.31
CA GLN A 659 22.93 -11.08 -17.06
C GLN A 659 24.44 -10.80 -17.12
N ILE A 660 25.24 -11.74 -17.64
CA ILE A 660 26.68 -11.56 -17.88
C ILE A 660 26.92 -10.41 -18.87
N ALA A 661 26.19 -10.37 -19.99
CA ALA A 661 26.34 -9.31 -20.99
C ALA A 661 26.00 -7.91 -20.45
N SER A 662 25.02 -7.83 -19.54
CA SER A 662 24.60 -6.59 -18.88
C SER A 662 25.66 -5.98 -17.96
N LEU A 663 26.68 -6.76 -17.58
CA LEU A 663 27.83 -6.25 -16.83
C LEU A 663 28.72 -5.29 -17.65
N GLY A 664 28.56 -5.27 -18.98
CA GLY A 664 29.19 -4.27 -19.85
C GLY A 664 30.68 -4.45 -20.09
N ASP A 665 31.31 -5.55 -19.65
CA ASP A 665 32.74 -5.80 -19.85
C ASP A 665 33.03 -6.41 -21.23
N ALA A 666 33.80 -5.70 -22.06
CA ALA A 666 34.08 -6.09 -23.44
C ALA A 666 34.85 -7.42 -23.56
N THR A 667 35.73 -7.71 -22.61
CA THR A 667 36.54 -8.94 -22.62
C THR A 667 35.69 -10.16 -22.27
N LEU A 668 34.90 -10.05 -21.20
CA LEU A 668 33.93 -11.05 -20.76
C LEU A 668 32.88 -11.31 -21.83
N ASN A 669 32.38 -10.25 -22.48
CA ASN A 669 31.46 -10.36 -23.61
C ASN A 669 32.12 -11.11 -24.78
N GLY A 670 33.35 -10.74 -25.16
CA GLY A 670 34.09 -11.47 -26.20
C GLY A 670 34.27 -12.96 -25.87
N ARG A 671 34.44 -13.31 -24.58
CA ARG A 671 34.52 -14.71 -24.12
C ARG A 671 33.18 -15.42 -24.17
N LEU A 672 32.13 -14.81 -23.63
CA LEU A 672 30.75 -15.32 -23.68
C LEU A 672 30.34 -15.64 -25.13
N GLY A 673 30.78 -14.81 -26.07
CA GLY A 673 30.55 -14.98 -27.50
C GLY A 673 31.16 -16.25 -28.09
N ARG A 674 32.36 -16.61 -27.63
CA ARG A 674 33.08 -17.81 -28.07
C ARG A 674 32.54 -19.09 -27.42
N GLU A 675 32.25 -19.02 -26.13
CA GLU A 675 31.89 -20.20 -25.33
C GLU A 675 30.41 -20.59 -25.45
N TRP A 676 29.52 -19.60 -25.58
CA TRP A 676 28.07 -19.80 -25.53
C TRP A 676 27.34 -19.53 -26.86
N GLY A 677 27.68 -18.45 -27.57
CA GLY A 677 27.01 -18.08 -28.81
C GLY A 677 26.89 -16.56 -29.01
N ARG A 678 26.12 -16.15 -30.02
CA ARG A 678 25.97 -14.75 -30.41
C ARG A 678 25.06 -14.01 -29.42
N PHE A 679 25.49 -12.80 -29.06
CA PHE A 679 24.67 -11.85 -28.33
C PHE A 679 24.88 -10.45 -28.92
N SER A 680 23.81 -9.67 -29.04
CA SER A 680 23.80 -8.26 -29.43
C SER A 680 23.07 -7.44 -28.38
N GLN A 681 23.44 -6.17 -28.21
CA GLN A 681 22.68 -5.28 -27.34
C GLN A 681 21.30 -5.03 -27.94
N THR A 682 20.27 -5.24 -27.12
CA THR A 682 18.90 -4.81 -27.43
C THR A 682 18.87 -3.30 -27.60
N SER A 683 18.23 -2.83 -28.68
CA SER A 683 18.09 -1.39 -28.96
C SER A 683 17.31 -0.67 -27.86
N ASP A 684 17.53 0.63 -27.70
CA ASP A 684 16.79 1.44 -26.72
C ASP A 684 15.27 1.39 -26.94
N GLU A 685 14.84 1.35 -28.19
CA GLU A 685 13.42 1.22 -28.55
C GLU A 685 12.81 -0.10 -28.07
N ARG A 686 13.49 -1.23 -28.29
CA ARG A 686 13.04 -2.54 -27.82
C ARG A 686 13.11 -2.67 -26.30
N ARG A 687 14.11 -2.06 -25.66
CA ARG A 687 14.20 -1.97 -24.20
C ARG A 687 13.00 -1.21 -23.62
N ALA A 688 12.60 -0.11 -24.25
CA ALA A 688 11.41 0.64 -23.85
C ALA A 688 10.13 -0.20 -24.00
N GLU A 689 9.96 -0.91 -25.12
CA GLU A 689 8.82 -1.81 -25.35
C GLU A 689 8.74 -2.94 -24.31
N ILE A 690 9.88 -3.57 -23.99
CA ILE A 690 9.98 -4.58 -22.92
C ILE A 690 9.58 -3.98 -21.59
N ALA A 691 10.14 -2.83 -21.21
CA ALA A 691 9.84 -2.16 -19.95
C ALA A 691 8.35 -1.82 -19.83
N THR A 692 7.72 -1.34 -20.90
CA THR A 692 6.27 -1.07 -20.96
C THR A 692 5.44 -2.33 -20.71
N LEU A 693 5.75 -3.44 -21.38
CA LEU A 693 5.00 -4.69 -21.24
C LEU A 693 5.25 -5.39 -19.90
N VAL A 694 6.46 -5.27 -19.34
CA VAL A 694 6.80 -5.72 -17.99
C VAL A 694 5.99 -4.95 -16.96
N ALA A 695 5.96 -3.62 -17.07
CA ALA A 695 5.19 -2.77 -16.17
C ALA A 695 3.70 -3.13 -16.25
N ALA A 696 3.16 -3.25 -17.47
CA ALA A 696 1.77 -3.66 -17.70
C ALA A 696 1.46 -5.03 -17.06
N TYR A 697 2.34 -6.03 -17.18
CA TYR A 697 2.15 -7.34 -16.57
C TYR A 697 2.23 -7.32 -15.04
N ARG A 698 3.15 -6.54 -14.45
CA ARG A 698 3.33 -6.45 -12.99
C ARG A 698 2.18 -5.73 -12.29
N VAL A 699 1.58 -4.73 -12.94
CA VAL A 699 0.39 -4.03 -12.41
C VAL A 699 -0.92 -4.71 -12.79
N ALA A 700 -0.90 -5.59 -13.80
CA ALA A 700 -2.09 -6.32 -14.22
C ALA A 700 -2.63 -7.17 -13.07
N PRO A 701 -3.94 -7.11 -12.78
CA PRO A 701 -4.57 -8.00 -11.81
C PRO A 701 -4.59 -9.43 -12.37
N LEU A 702 -3.50 -10.20 -12.22
CA LEU A 702 -3.32 -11.47 -12.92
C LEU A 702 -4.44 -12.50 -12.64
N TRP A 703 -5.11 -12.43 -11.48
CA TRP A 703 -6.31 -13.22 -11.16
C TRP A 703 -7.44 -13.03 -12.19
N ALA A 704 -7.44 -11.88 -12.86
CA ALA A 704 -8.38 -11.43 -13.86
C ALA A 704 -7.92 -11.82 -15.30
N TYR A 705 -6.97 -12.72 -15.49
CA TYR A 705 -6.57 -13.16 -16.84
C TYR A 705 -6.70 -14.67 -16.96
N ASN A 706 -7.18 -15.19 -18.10
CA ASN A 706 -7.44 -16.62 -18.24
C ASN A 706 -6.20 -17.36 -18.77
N ALA A 707 -5.60 -18.23 -17.95
CA ALA A 707 -4.44 -19.01 -18.34
C ALA A 707 -4.74 -19.98 -19.50
N GLN A 708 -5.95 -20.54 -19.58
CA GLN A 708 -6.36 -21.42 -20.68
C GLN A 708 -6.52 -20.66 -22.01
N ALA A 709 -6.99 -19.42 -21.96
CA ALA A 709 -7.00 -18.54 -23.14
C ALA A 709 -5.57 -18.23 -23.61
N GLY A 710 -4.67 -17.95 -22.67
CA GLY A 710 -3.22 -17.85 -22.92
C GLY A 710 -2.65 -19.08 -23.63
N GLY A 711 -3.04 -20.28 -23.20
CA GLY A 711 -2.67 -21.54 -23.87
C GLY A 711 -3.13 -21.65 -25.32
N ASN A 712 -4.25 -21.01 -25.69
CA ASN A 712 -4.71 -20.96 -27.08
C ASN A 712 -3.87 -19.99 -27.93
N HIS A 713 -3.45 -18.84 -27.36
CA HIS A 713 -2.51 -17.93 -28.03
C HIS A 713 -1.15 -18.60 -28.23
N PHE A 714 -0.67 -19.34 -27.24
CA PHE A 714 0.53 -20.15 -27.33
C PHE A 714 0.47 -21.16 -28.50
N LYS A 715 -0.65 -21.88 -28.63
CA LYS A 715 -0.87 -22.81 -29.76
C LYS A 715 -0.78 -22.15 -31.13
N LYS A 716 -1.24 -20.91 -31.25
CA LYS A 716 -1.22 -20.16 -32.52
C LYS A 716 0.17 -19.61 -32.87
N LEU A 717 0.90 -19.09 -31.89
CA LEU A 717 2.11 -18.30 -32.13
C LEU A 717 3.42 -19.03 -31.85
N CYS A 718 3.42 -19.97 -30.89
CA CYS A 718 4.66 -20.52 -30.35
C CYS A 718 4.78 -22.04 -30.55
N ALA A 719 3.66 -22.77 -30.61
CA ALA A 719 3.65 -24.24 -30.64
C ALA A 719 4.19 -24.86 -31.94
N ASN A 720 4.41 -24.07 -33.00
CA ASN A 720 5.07 -24.55 -34.22
C ASN A 720 6.56 -24.85 -34.00
N CYS A 721 7.20 -24.17 -33.04
CA CYS A 721 8.64 -24.31 -32.78
C CYS A 721 8.93 -24.83 -31.36
N HIS A 722 8.09 -24.48 -30.38
CA HIS A 722 8.28 -24.80 -28.98
C HIS A 722 7.31 -25.86 -28.48
N VAL A 723 7.78 -26.67 -27.52
CA VAL A 723 6.95 -27.63 -26.79
C VAL A 723 6.74 -27.12 -25.36
N ALA A 724 5.49 -27.18 -24.88
CA ALA A 724 5.11 -26.70 -23.55
C ALA A 724 5.58 -27.64 -22.43
N THR A 725 5.33 -28.95 -22.53
CA THR A 725 5.59 -29.91 -21.42
C THR A 725 5.93 -31.35 -21.85
N GLU A 726 5.86 -31.73 -23.14
CA GLU A 726 6.09 -33.12 -23.60
C GLU A 726 7.51 -33.37 -24.15
N ASP A 727 7.98 -34.61 -24.11
CA ASP A 727 9.24 -35.06 -24.70
C ASP A 727 9.07 -35.44 -26.18
N ARG A 728 9.15 -34.44 -27.06
CA ARG A 728 9.26 -34.63 -28.52
C ARG A 728 10.43 -33.82 -29.09
N PRO A 729 11.03 -34.22 -30.23
CA PRO A 729 12.03 -33.41 -30.93
C PRO A 729 11.41 -32.05 -31.33
N ALA A 730 12.04 -30.95 -30.92
CA ALA A 730 11.54 -29.59 -31.17
C ALA A 730 12.59 -28.76 -31.94
N ALA A 731 12.12 -27.83 -32.78
CA ALA A 731 12.97 -26.91 -33.53
C ALA A 731 13.54 -25.76 -32.66
N ALA A 732 12.98 -25.54 -31.45
CA ALA A 732 13.40 -24.52 -30.50
C ALA A 732 13.41 -25.06 -29.04
N PRO A 733 13.99 -24.33 -28.06
CA PRO A 733 14.09 -24.79 -26.68
C PRO A 733 12.75 -25.15 -26.03
N LYS A 734 12.75 -26.11 -25.10
CA LYS A 734 11.57 -26.41 -24.27
C LYS A 734 11.23 -25.23 -23.38
N LEU A 735 9.95 -24.97 -23.17
CA LEU A 735 9.48 -23.82 -22.37
C LEU A 735 9.05 -24.18 -20.95
N ALA A 736 9.02 -25.46 -20.56
CA ALA A 736 8.75 -25.87 -19.19
C ALA A 736 9.73 -25.19 -18.20
N GLY A 737 9.19 -24.66 -17.11
CA GLY A 737 9.94 -23.91 -16.09
C GLY A 737 10.48 -22.56 -16.56
N THR A 738 10.05 -22.04 -17.73
CA THR A 738 10.51 -20.73 -18.20
C THR A 738 9.93 -19.59 -17.35
N GLY A 739 8.76 -19.78 -16.74
CA GLY A 739 8.18 -18.78 -15.85
C GLY A 739 9.03 -18.43 -14.63
N SER A 740 9.85 -19.38 -14.14
CA SER A 740 10.74 -19.14 -12.99
C SER A 740 11.89 -18.17 -13.31
N LYS A 741 12.14 -17.89 -14.60
CA LYS A 741 13.18 -16.94 -15.06
C LYS A 741 12.68 -15.49 -15.11
N GLY A 742 11.40 -15.24 -14.84
CA GLY A 742 10.80 -13.91 -14.78
C GLY A 742 10.19 -13.43 -16.10
N ILE A 743 9.34 -12.41 -16.00
CA ILE A 743 8.57 -11.88 -17.14
C ILE A 743 9.45 -11.10 -18.12
N GLU A 744 10.48 -10.44 -17.61
CA GLU A 744 11.50 -9.71 -18.36
C GLU A 744 12.21 -10.66 -19.32
N TYR A 745 12.60 -11.84 -18.83
CA TYR A 745 13.26 -12.86 -19.64
C TYR A 745 12.38 -13.29 -20.82
N ILE A 746 11.10 -13.56 -20.57
CA ILE A 746 10.15 -13.99 -21.61
C ILE A 746 10.00 -12.89 -22.67
N LEU A 747 9.74 -11.66 -22.24
CA LEU A 747 9.53 -10.53 -23.15
C LEU A 747 10.77 -10.17 -23.94
N GLU A 748 11.96 -10.21 -23.34
CA GLU A 748 13.23 -10.00 -24.04
C GLU A 748 13.43 -11.01 -25.18
N ASN A 749 13.13 -12.30 -24.95
CA ASN A 749 13.27 -13.32 -26.00
C ASN A 749 12.19 -13.20 -27.09
N ILE A 750 11.00 -12.67 -26.77
CA ILE A 750 9.92 -12.50 -27.73
C ILE A 750 10.08 -11.23 -28.57
N ILE A 751 10.49 -10.13 -27.95
CA ILE A 751 10.61 -8.81 -28.58
C ILE A 751 11.94 -8.66 -29.31
N ASP A 752 13.02 -9.21 -28.75
CA ASP A 752 14.34 -9.22 -29.38
C ASP A 752 14.93 -10.65 -29.43
N PRO A 753 14.37 -11.54 -30.26
CA PRO A 753 14.86 -12.91 -30.41
C PRO A 753 16.28 -12.99 -30.97
N ASN A 754 16.79 -11.89 -31.53
CA ASN A 754 18.13 -11.78 -32.10
C ASN A 754 19.17 -11.34 -31.07
N ALA A 755 18.74 -10.78 -29.93
CA ALA A 755 19.63 -10.28 -28.89
C ALA A 755 20.53 -11.37 -28.32
N VAL A 756 20.05 -12.60 -28.17
CA VAL A 756 20.81 -13.71 -27.57
C VAL A 756 20.41 -15.03 -28.23
N ILE A 757 21.31 -15.58 -29.05
CA ILE A 757 21.10 -16.83 -29.79
C ILE A 757 22.18 -17.84 -29.37
N GLY A 758 21.76 -18.88 -28.64
CA GLY A 758 22.64 -19.98 -28.24
C GLY A 758 23.18 -20.72 -29.46
N ARG A 759 24.43 -21.17 -29.40
CA ARG A 759 25.14 -21.79 -30.54
C ARG A 759 24.37 -22.94 -31.19
N ASP A 760 23.71 -23.78 -30.41
CA ASP A 760 22.93 -24.92 -30.89
C ASP A 760 21.63 -24.52 -31.62
N PHE A 761 21.24 -23.24 -31.53
CA PHE A 761 20.05 -22.66 -32.16
C PHE A 761 20.39 -21.61 -33.22
N GLN A 762 21.66 -21.48 -33.60
CA GLN A 762 22.09 -20.59 -34.69
C GLN A 762 21.81 -21.22 -36.04
N ALA A 763 21.01 -20.53 -36.86
CA ALA A 763 20.74 -20.97 -38.22
C ALA A 763 22.01 -20.88 -39.08
N ARG A 764 22.20 -21.86 -39.95
CA ARG A 764 23.24 -21.85 -40.98
C ARG A 764 22.58 -21.79 -42.35
N VAL A 765 23.04 -20.85 -43.15
CA VAL A 765 22.62 -20.65 -44.53
C VAL A 765 23.66 -21.34 -45.41
N ILE A 766 23.28 -22.46 -46.03
CA ILE A 766 24.10 -23.20 -46.98
C ILE A 766 23.66 -22.86 -48.39
N VAL A 767 24.59 -22.37 -49.20
CA VAL A 767 24.44 -22.21 -50.63
C VAL A 767 25.07 -23.43 -51.29
N THR A 768 24.28 -24.19 -52.02
CA THR A 768 24.77 -25.36 -52.76
C THR A 768 25.38 -24.96 -54.10
N THR A 769 26.23 -25.80 -54.68
CA THR A 769 26.84 -25.60 -56.01
C THR A 769 25.81 -25.53 -57.14
N GLU A 770 24.60 -26.05 -56.92
CA GLU A 770 23.45 -25.95 -57.84
C GLU A 770 22.61 -24.67 -57.62
N GLY A 771 23.04 -23.77 -56.74
CA GLY A 771 22.37 -22.50 -56.47
C GLY A 771 21.17 -22.58 -55.51
N ARG A 772 20.92 -23.74 -54.88
CA ARG A 772 19.89 -23.86 -53.83
C ARG A 772 20.40 -23.26 -52.52
N ILE A 773 19.56 -22.47 -51.86
CA ILE A 773 19.82 -21.92 -50.52
C ILE A 773 19.02 -22.73 -49.50
N ILE A 774 19.71 -23.30 -48.52
CA ILE A 774 19.11 -24.12 -47.46
C ILE A 774 19.45 -23.47 -46.12
N THR A 775 18.42 -23.05 -45.39
CA THR A 775 18.55 -22.43 -44.07
C THR A 775 17.97 -23.35 -43.01
N GLY A 776 18.78 -23.73 -42.03
CA GLY A 776 18.36 -24.65 -40.96
C GLY A 776 19.37 -24.73 -39.82
N LEU A 777 19.06 -25.51 -38.80
CA LEU A 777 19.95 -25.81 -37.68
C LEU A 777 20.85 -27.00 -38.03
N VAL A 778 22.14 -26.91 -37.73
CA VAL A 778 23.06 -28.03 -37.95
C VAL A 778 22.81 -29.10 -36.88
N GLU A 779 22.32 -30.27 -37.28
CA GLU A 779 22.18 -31.42 -36.36
C GLU A 779 23.47 -32.22 -36.25
N GLN A 780 24.18 -32.37 -37.38
CA GLN A 780 25.41 -33.14 -37.44
C GLN A 780 26.26 -32.65 -38.61
N GLU A 781 27.57 -32.49 -38.38
CA GLU A 781 28.55 -32.17 -39.42
C GLU A 781 29.70 -33.16 -39.36
N THR A 782 30.01 -33.76 -40.51
CA THR A 782 31.10 -34.73 -40.69
C THR A 782 32.04 -34.26 -41.80
N GLU A 783 33.15 -34.96 -42.02
CA GLU A 783 34.07 -34.60 -43.11
C GLU A 783 33.42 -34.69 -44.50
N THR A 784 32.40 -35.54 -44.68
CA THR A 784 31.78 -35.84 -45.97
C THR A 784 30.41 -35.20 -46.18
N ALA A 785 29.68 -34.84 -45.12
CA ALA A 785 28.34 -34.26 -45.24
C ALA A 785 27.95 -33.34 -44.07
N VAL A 786 27.04 -32.41 -44.34
CA VAL A 786 26.39 -31.55 -43.35
C VAL A 786 24.90 -31.88 -43.31
N THR A 787 24.38 -32.26 -42.14
CA THR A 787 22.97 -32.53 -41.90
C THR A 787 22.33 -31.32 -41.23
N ILE A 788 21.34 -30.74 -41.91
CA ILE A 788 20.62 -29.54 -41.51
C ILE A 788 19.14 -29.85 -41.29
N ARG A 789 18.61 -29.51 -40.12
CA ARG A 789 17.19 -29.50 -39.84
C ARG A 789 16.57 -28.16 -40.19
N THR A 790 15.67 -28.16 -41.16
CA THR A 790 14.83 -27.02 -41.53
C THR A 790 13.55 -27.00 -40.67
N LEU A 791 12.66 -26.02 -40.90
CA LEU A 791 11.36 -25.96 -40.21
C LEU A 791 10.42 -27.12 -40.57
N THR A 792 10.70 -27.85 -41.65
CA THR A 792 9.79 -28.87 -42.21
C THR A 792 10.43 -30.25 -42.30
N ASP A 793 11.70 -30.32 -42.71
CA ASP A 793 12.42 -31.59 -42.92
C ASP A 793 13.90 -31.51 -42.46
N THR A 794 14.51 -32.66 -42.23
CA THR A 794 15.97 -32.81 -42.09
C THR A 794 16.60 -33.15 -43.44
N VAL A 795 17.60 -32.39 -43.86
CA VAL A 795 18.28 -32.49 -45.15
C VAL A 795 19.77 -32.75 -44.93
N THR A 796 20.30 -33.82 -45.50
CA THR A 796 21.74 -34.11 -45.52
C THR A 796 22.33 -33.70 -46.87
N ILE A 797 23.34 -32.84 -46.83
CA ILE A 797 23.99 -32.25 -48.01
C ILE A 797 25.44 -32.74 -48.04
N ALA A 798 25.89 -33.28 -49.17
CA ALA A 798 27.30 -33.69 -49.29
C ALA A 798 28.20 -32.45 -49.27
N ARG A 799 29.37 -32.52 -48.62
CA ARG A 799 30.24 -31.35 -48.48
C ARG A 799 30.77 -30.84 -49.81
N SER A 800 30.89 -31.72 -50.81
CA SER A 800 31.21 -31.39 -52.20
C SER A 800 30.13 -30.57 -52.91
N GLU A 801 28.90 -30.56 -52.40
CA GLU A 801 27.76 -29.81 -52.95
C GLU A 801 27.59 -28.45 -52.27
N VAL A 802 28.40 -28.12 -51.25
CA VAL A 802 28.35 -26.85 -50.53
C VAL A 802 29.29 -25.85 -51.20
N SER A 803 28.71 -24.79 -51.78
CA SER A 803 29.45 -23.67 -52.38
C SER A 803 29.82 -22.61 -51.35
N ASP A 804 28.89 -22.28 -50.45
CA ASP A 804 29.11 -21.30 -49.37
C ASP A 804 28.27 -21.68 -48.14
N SER A 805 28.72 -21.25 -46.97
CA SER A 805 28.12 -21.63 -45.70
C SER A 805 28.33 -20.52 -44.66
N VAL A 806 27.27 -19.77 -44.39
CA VAL A 806 27.31 -18.61 -43.48
C VAL A 806 26.43 -18.85 -42.27
N VAL A 807 26.89 -18.46 -41.08
CA VAL A 807 26.08 -18.46 -39.86
C VAL A 807 25.16 -17.24 -39.89
N SER A 808 23.86 -17.47 -39.78
CA SER A 808 22.84 -16.42 -39.79
C SER A 808 22.99 -15.48 -38.60
N GLU A 809 22.79 -14.19 -38.85
CA GLU A 809 22.70 -13.17 -37.81
C GLU A 809 21.33 -13.13 -37.13
N SER A 810 20.34 -13.80 -37.74
CA SER A 810 18.94 -13.79 -37.32
C SER A 810 18.50 -15.14 -36.76
N SER A 811 17.71 -15.09 -35.70
CA SER A 811 17.03 -16.19 -35.03
C SER A 811 15.93 -16.81 -35.91
N PHE A 812 15.66 -18.09 -35.69
CA PHE A 812 14.47 -18.76 -36.26
C PHE A 812 13.15 -18.25 -35.67
N MET A 813 13.20 -17.61 -34.50
CA MET A 813 12.03 -17.01 -33.88
C MET A 813 11.70 -15.68 -34.58
N PRO A 814 10.49 -15.52 -35.16
CA PRO A 814 10.11 -14.29 -35.84
C PRO A 814 10.05 -13.10 -34.90
N GLU A 815 10.46 -11.93 -35.37
CA GLU A 815 10.20 -10.68 -34.65
C GLU A 815 8.73 -10.27 -34.74
N GLY A 816 8.24 -9.52 -33.75
CA GLY A 816 6.90 -8.92 -33.80
C GLY A 816 5.73 -9.88 -33.56
N LEU A 817 5.96 -11.06 -32.98
CA LEU A 817 4.90 -12.04 -32.67
C LEU A 817 3.74 -11.44 -31.85
N LEU A 818 4.06 -10.53 -30.91
CA LEU A 818 3.06 -9.88 -30.05
C LEU A 818 2.25 -8.79 -30.74
N LYS A 819 2.67 -8.30 -31.92
CA LYS A 819 1.97 -7.24 -32.67
C LYS A 819 0.60 -7.69 -33.17
N THR A 820 0.41 -9.00 -33.31
CA THR A 820 -0.86 -9.60 -33.73
C THR A 820 -1.88 -9.76 -32.59
N LEU A 821 -1.45 -9.52 -31.34
CA LEU A 821 -2.28 -9.63 -30.13
C LEU A 821 -2.61 -8.25 -29.58
N ASN A 822 -3.83 -8.10 -29.05
CA ASN A 822 -4.20 -6.94 -28.23
C ASN A 822 -3.64 -7.05 -26.80
N ASP A 823 -3.77 -5.98 -26.01
CA ASP A 823 -3.15 -5.92 -24.67
C ASP A 823 -3.63 -7.00 -23.72
N ARG A 824 -4.91 -7.39 -23.77
CA ARG A 824 -5.43 -8.50 -22.95
C ARG A 824 -4.80 -9.82 -23.38
N GLU A 825 -4.81 -10.11 -24.67
CA GLU A 825 -4.29 -11.36 -25.23
C GLU A 825 -2.79 -11.52 -24.95
N ARG A 826 -2.03 -10.41 -24.98
CA ARG A 826 -0.61 -10.39 -24.57
C ARG A 826 -0.47 -10.82 -23.11
N ILE A 827 -1.24 -10.24 -22.19
CA ILE A 827 -1.17 -10.60 -20.77
C ILE A 827 -1.63 -12.04 -20.52
N GLU A 828 -2.67 -12.53 -21.22
CA GLU A 828 -3.11 -13.93 -21.10
C GLU A 828 -2.04 -14.90 -21.60
N LEU A 829 -1.40 -14.62 -22.75
CA LEU A 829 -0.26 -15.40 -23.24
C LEU A 829 0.89 -15.40 -22.24
N LEU A 830 1.29 -14.22 -21.73
CA LEU A 830 2.37 -14.08 -20.76
C LEU A 830 2.04 -14.80 -19.44
N LYS A 831 0.80 -14.72 -18.96
CA LYS A 831 0.34 -15.45 -17.77
C LYS A 831 0.46 -16.97 -17.96
N TYR A 832 0.09 -17.47 -19.14
CA TYR A 832 0.27 -18.88 -19.45
C TYR A 832 1.74 -19.28 -19.50
N LEU A 833 2.59 -18.51 -20.19
CA LEU A 833 4.03 -18.76 -20.27
C LEU A 833 4.73 -18.68 -18.90
N MET A 834 4.26 -17.80 -18.01
CA MET A 834 4.73 -17.69 -16.63
C MET A 834 4.27 -18.86 -15.75
N GLY A 835 3.24 -19.60 -16.17
CA GLY A 835 2.74 -20.80 -15.49
C GLY A 835 3.27 -22.12 -16.05
N LEU A 836 4.09 -22.08 -17.12
CA LEU A 836 4.86 -23.22 -17.65
C LEU A 836 6.15 -23.40 -16.87
#